data_AF-A0A9E4JIL1-F1
#
_entry.id   AF-A0A9E4JIL1-F1
#
_cell.length_a   1.000
_cell.length_b   1.000
_cell.length_c   1.000
_cell.angle_alpha   90.00
_cell.angle_beta   90.00
_cell.angle_gamma   90.00
#
_symmetry.space_group_name_H-M   'P 1'
#
loop_
_entity.id
_entity.type
_entity.pdbx_description
1 polymer ?
#
loop_
_entity_poly.entity_id
_entity_poly.type
_entity_poly.pdbx_seq_one_letter_code
_entity_poly.pdbx_strand_id
1 'polypeptide(L)'
;MNTATILYIKGEFQSLLDSMKTFCEQPHAVEPQTIEQIKAFYSKLLWINSPLENERKNHQAFGELDKIELMFANESEQNAWYQRREKLEKMMDRMIDHSSLLILLCQIIQFDPSQKTFDLVLQLLREIISFIQKELASLESEDSHLNNSIKDFQRLEASLNKFFCQLDQVQGEQAVKFIDELKSKVECYQLLTQEQSQKFATQEAEVKQQEELELKHQQPEKIKQKITNLKRQHQEKLQNREAKLLDKINELQKQITDLERQHQQQLQNREAKLLDKINELQKQITDLERQHQQQLQNREAKLLDKINELQKQITDLERQHQQQLQNREAKLLDKINQLQKQITDLKRQHQEKLQNREAELLDKINQLQKQITDLKRQHQEKLQNREAELSVKYQEKLQNREAELLDKINQLQKQITQLKSQQTENYQERAAQLVTQINQLQQQIAEVQRQHQEQTCQGQAEYTLKINQLQQHIAELKTQEAENIKQREAELKSQNQQKLEQYESQLKLQHQEQLQNREAELKSQYQEQLNNYESQLKLQHQEQLQNRESELSDKVNQLQQHIAELKIQEAENIKQREAELSLQHQEQLNNYESQLKLQHQEQLQQREAELHSQYQEQLQQRESELRQEEKERIKKQINELESQIKEREIKANIEVQNNEKKPDSIKQTFTLPLVLILLVPLLGIVGFSAQNTFKRKPEQNTVNIVEKVTGENNIKSAEQLALEAGDMIKNSPHPLTVWQTAQNKWQKSIQLLEAVSNDTANSKQIQKQLEIYRTDYNSVTQKIAQEQKAVNNLEAAQKLALEASVIVQKPPYPLTVWQTAQDKWQKAVNLLESIPEDAFIAAEAQDKLEIYRTNLEIIRQRVKTESL
;
A
#
# COMPACT_ATOMS: atom_id res chain seq x y z
N MET A 1 7.99 -7.57 -29.31
CA MET A 1 8.68 -6.68 -30.27
C MET A 1 7.76 -6.45 -31.45
N ASN A 2 7.32 -5.21 -31.72
CA ASN A 2 6.31 -4.95 -32.73
C ASN A 2 6.92 -4.86 -34.14
N THR A 3 6.66 -5.89 -34.96
CA THR A 3 7.19 -6.01 -36.33
C THR A 3 6.70 -4.87 -37.24
N ALA A 4 5.45 -4.44 -37.12
CA ALA A 4 4.88 -3.39 -37.95
C ALA A 4 5.54 -2.03 -37.65
N THR A 5 5.77 -1.75 -36.37
CA THR A 5 6.46 -0.54 -35.91
C THR A 5 7.89 -0.48 -36.44
N ILE A 6 8.66 -1.57 -36.35
CA ILE A 6 10.05 -1.62 -36.83
C ILE A 6 10.11 -1.39 -38.35
N LEU A 7 9.23 -2.03 -39.12
CA LEU A 7 9.19 -1.87 -40.57
C LEU A 7 8.76 -0.47 -41.01
N TYR A 8 7.82 0.14 -40.28
CA TYR A 8 7.40 1.53 -40.52
C TYR A 8 8.57 2.50 -40.25
N ILE A 9 9.23 2.37 -39.09
CA ILE A 9 10.37 3.23 -38.73
C ILE A 9 11.52 3.04 -39.73
N LYS A 10 11.75 1.81 -40.21
CA LYS A 10 12.72 1.55 -41.27
C LYS A 10 12.42 2.37 -42.53
N GLY A 11 11.16 2.39 -42.97
CA GLY A 11 10.75 3.19 -44.14
C GLY A 11 11.03 4.67 -43.96
N GLU A 12 10.71 5.21 -42.78
CA GLU A 12 11.03 6.60 -42.43
C GLU A 12 12.53 6.89 -42.37
N PHE A 13 13.31 5.92 -41.86
CA PHE A 13 14.77 6.03 -41.82
C PHE A 13 15.39 6.00 -43.20
N GLN A 14 14.91 5.14 -44.09
CA GLN A 14 15.36 5.08 -45.48
C GLN A 14 15.07 6.40 -46.22
N SER A 15 13.85 6.94 -46.07
CA SER A 15 13.48 8.25 -46.64
C SER A 15 14.37 9.38 -46.14
N LEU A 16 14.71 9.37 -44.84
CA LEU A 16 15.64 10.33 -44.27
C LEU A 16 17.06 10.18 -44.83
N LEU A 17 17.58 8.96 -44.95
CA LEU A 17 18.90 8.70 -45.52
C LEU A 17 19.00 9.19 -46.97
N ASP A 18 17.95 9.02 -47.77
CA ASP A 18 17.91 9.55 -49.14
C ASP A 18 17.95 11.08 -49.18
N SER A 19 17.23 11.74 -48.26
CA SER A 19 17.28 13.19 -48.11
C SER A 19 18.66 13.67 -47.65
N MET A 20 19.28 12.99 -46.69
CA MET A 20 20.63 13.32 -46.18
C MET A 20 21.70 13.06 -47.24
N LYS A 21 21.57 12.02 -48.07
CA LYS A 21 22.48 11.74 -49.19
C LYS A 21 22.44 12.86 -50.22
N THR A 22 21.22 13.25 -50.63
CA THR A 22 21.01 14.35 -51.58
C THR A 22 21.60 15.65 -51.04
N PHE A 23 21.43 15.92 -49.74
CA PHE A 23 22.08 17.03 -49.07
C PHE A 23 23.61 16.91 -49.13
N CYS A 24 24.17 15.77 -48.75
CA CYS A 24 25.61 15.58 -48.70
C CYS A 24 26.28 15.72 -50.07
N GLU A 25 25.62 15.35 -51.18
CA GLU A 25 26.16 15.41 -52.53
C GLU A 25 26.34 16.84 -53.08
N GLN A 26 25.57 17.82 -52.58
CA GLN A 26 25.68 19.21 -53.00
C GLN A 26 26.79 19.98 -52.26
N PRO A 27 27.45 20.96 -52.92
CA PRO A 27 28.40 21.85 -52.25
C PRO A 27 27.64 22.87 -51.39
N HIS A 28 27.94 22.90 -50.09
CA HIS A 28 27.29 23.79 -49.12
C HIS A 28 28.31 24.71 -48.45
N ALA A 29 27.97 26.00 -48.33
CA ALA A 29 28.61 26.90 -47.39
C ALA A 29 27.87 26.81 -46.04
N VAL A 30 28.58 27.06 -44.92
CA VAL A 30 27.93 27.15 -43.60
C VAL A 30 27.12 28.45 -43.52
N GLU A 31 25.89 28.38 -44.01
CA GLU A 31 24.89 29.45 -43.95
C GLU A 31 23.74 29.07 -43.00
N PRO A 32 22.96 30.03 -42.49
CA PRO A 32 21.86 29.75 -41.58
C PRO A 32 20.85 28.73 -42.11
N GLN A 33 20.60 28.70 -43.42
CA GLN A 33 19.70 27.74 -44.06
C GLN A 33 20.25 26.31 -44.00
N THR A 34 21.56 26.15 -44.24
CA THR A 34 22.28 24.87 -44.13
C THR A 34 22.22 24.33 -42.70
N ILE A 35 22.40 25.19 -41.70
CA ILE A 35 22.32 24.81 -40.28
C ILE A 35 20.89 24.39 -39.91
N GLU A 36 19.86 25.08 -40.40
CA GLU A 36 18.46 24.69 -40.17
C GLU A 36 18.10 23.33 -40.81
N GLN A 37 18.62 23.03 -42.00
CA GLN A 37 18.43 21.70 -42.60
C GLN A 37 19.07 20.59 -41.76
N ILE A 38 20.25 20.84 -41.17
CA ILE A 38 20.92 19.88 -40.28
C ILE A 38 20.15 19.70 -38.97
N LYS A 39 19.56 20.77 -38.43
CA LYS A 39 18.64 20.66 -37.28
C LYS A 39 17.40 19.83 -37.61
N ALA A 40 16.84 19.99 -38.82
CA ALA A 40 15.71 19.18 -39.27
C ALA A 40 16.08 17.69 -39.37
N PHE A 41 17.27 17.35 -39.89
CA PHE A 41 17.78 15.98 -39.89
C PHE A 41 17.96 15.45 -38.47
N TYR A 42 18.57 16.23 -37.57
CA TYR A 42 18.73 15.87 -36.17
C TYR A 42 17.39 15.56 -35.49
N SER A 43 16.38 16.41 -35.66
CA SER A 43 15.04 16.17 -35.11
C SER A 43 14.40 14.90 -35.66
N LYS A 44 14.53 14.64 -36.97
CA LYS A 44 13.98 13.42 -37.58
C LYS A 44 14.72 12.16 -37.13
N LEU A 45 16.04 12.23 -36.95
CA LEU A 45 16.84 11.14 -36.40
C LEU A 45 16.48 10.82 -34.95
N LEU A 46 16.26 11.84 -34.10
CA LEU A 46 15.78 11.64 -32.73
C LEU A 46 14.40 10.96 -32.70
N TRP A 47 13.50 11.38 -33.59
CA TRP A 47 12.18 10.78 -33.73
C TRP A 47 12.23 9.33 -34.23
N ILE A 48 13.27 8.93 -34.97
CA ILE A 48 13.50 7.53 -35.39
C ILE A 48 14.12 6.72 -34.26
N ASN A 49 15.15 7.28 -33.60
CA ASN A 49 15.95 6.57 -32.60
C ASN A 49 15.14 6.28 -31.33
N SER A 50 14.33 7.24 -30.85
CA SER A 50 13.57 7.10 -29.60
C SER A 50 12.55 5.93 -29.63
N PRO A 51 11.70 5.78 -30.67
CA PRO A 51 10.84 4.61 -30.82
C PRO A 51 11.60 3.28 -30.94
N LEU A 52 12.74 3.26 -31.64
CA LEU A 52 13.55 2.03 -31.73
C LEU A 52 14.16 1.63 -30.39
N GLU A 53 14.68 2.61 -29.63
CA GLU A 53 15.17 2.40 -28.26
C GLU A 53 14.07 1.91 -27.32
N ASN A 54 12.86 2.43 -27.45
CA ASN A 54 11.70 1.95 -26.70
C ASN A 54 11.33 0.53 -27.09
N GLU A 55 11.32 0.18 -28.38
CA GLU A 55 11.09 -1.19 -28.83
C GLU A 55 12.18 -2.17 -28.36
N ARG A 56 13.44 -1.74 -28.34
CA ARG A 56 14.55 -2.53 -27.79
C ARG A 56 14.37 -2.81 -26.29
N LYS A 57 14.00 -1.79 -25.51
CA LYS A 57 13.69 -1.95 -24.07
C LYS A 57 12.46 -2.83 -23.84
N ASN A 58 11.41 -2.64 -24.64
CA ASN A 58 10.22 -3.48 -24.62
C ASN A 58 10.58 -4.94 -24.93
N HIS A 59 11.43 -5.18 -25.93
CA HIS A 59 11.89 -6.51 -26.27
C HIS A 59 12.78 -7.12 -25.17
N GLN A 60 13.67 -6.35 -24.54
CA GLN A 60 14.46 -6.85 -23.39
C GLN A 60 13.58 -7.21 -22.18
N ALA A 61 12.53 -6.42 -21.90
CA ALA A 61 11.65 -6.63 -20.76
C ALA A 61 10.58 -7.71 -21.00
N PHE A 62 10.12 -7.86 -22.25
CA PHE A 62 8.95 -8.68 -22.60
C PHE A 62 9.21 -9.67 -23.76
N GLY A 63 10.44 -9.83 -24.22
CA GLY A 63 10.78 -10.67 -25.38
C GLY A 63 10.45 -12.15 -25.22
N GLU A 64 10.37 -12.64 -23.99
CA GLU A 64 9.88 -13.99 -23.68
C GLU A 64 8.37 -14.13 -23.91
N LEU A 65 7.58 -13.04 -23.82
CA LEU A 65 6.14 -13.06 -24.13
C LEU A 65 5.88 -13.35 -25.59
N ASP A 66 6.75 -12.85 -26.46
CA ASP A 66 6.57 -13.04 -27.88
C ASP A 66 6.77 -14.51 -28.31
N LYS A 67 7.48 -15.32 -27.50
CA LYS A 67 7.62 -16.77 -27.72
C LYS A 67 6.34 -17.54 -27.43
N ILE A 68 5.30 -16.92 -26.86
CA ILE A 68 4.00 -17.55 -26.63
C ILE A 68 3.33 -17.88 -27.98
N GLU A 69 3.59 -17.11 -29.05
CA GLU A 69 3.13 -17.42 -30.41
C GLU A 69 3.71 -18.74 -30.95
N LEU A 70 4.87 -19.18 -30.43
CA LEU A 70 5.54 -20.41 -30.84
C LEU A 70 5.01 -21.67 -30.15
N MET A 71 4.18 -21.55 -29.11
CA MET A 71 3.71 -22.69 -28.30
C MET A 71 2.94 -23.75 -29.11
N PHE A 72 2.48 -23.40 -30.32
CA PHE A 72 1.66 -24.27 -31.17
C PHE A 72 2.17 -24.38 -32.62
N ALA A 73 3.34 -23.81 -32.92
CA ALA A 73 3.95 -23.86 -34.25
C ALA A 73 4.71 -25.19 -34.46
N ASN A 74 4.67 -25.74 -35.68
CA ASN A 74 5.51 -26.90 -36.03
C ASN A 74 6.99 -26.50 -36.12
N GLU A 75 7.92 -27.47 -36.14
CA GLU A 75 9.37 -27.20 -36.12
C GLU A 75 9.83 -26.30 -37.29
N SER A 76 9.19 -26.40 -38.46
CA SER A 76 9.46 -25.52 -39.61
C SER A 76 8.95 -24.09 -39.37
N GLU A 77 7.77 -23.93 -38.79
CA GLU A 77 7.17 -22.65 -38.43
C GLU A 77 7.93 -21.97 -37.29
N GLN A 78 8.39 -22.74 -36.30
CA GLN A 78 9.25 -22.27 -35.21
C GLN A 78 10.58 -21.77 -35.76
N ASN A 79 11.26 -22.56 -36.63
CA ASN A 79 12.51 -22.14 -37.26
C ASN A 79 12.30 -20.89 -38.13
N ALA A 80 11.24 -20.82 -38.94
CA ALA A 80 10.94 -19.64 -39.76
C ALA A 80 10.67 -18.39 -38.90
N TRP A 81 9.94 -18.55 -37.78
CA TRP A 81 9.70 -17.47 -36.83
C TRP A 81 11.00 -17.03 -36.16
N TYR A 82 11.84 -17.95 -35.66
CA TYR A 82 13.13 -17.61 -35.05
C TYR A 82 14.06 -16.89 -36.01
N GLN A 83 14.12 -17.33 -37.27
CA GLN A 83 14.91 -16.68 -38.31
C GLN A 83 14.39 -15.26 -38.61
N ARG A 84 13.06 -15.10 -38.75
CA ARG A 84 12.43 -13.79 -38.98
C ARG A 84 12.65 -12.84 -37.79
N ARG A 85 12.58 -13.40 -36.58
CA ARG A 85 12.77 -12.72 -35.30
C ARG A 85 14.19 -12.21 -35.14
N GLU A 86 15.16 -13.09 -35.31
CA GLU A 86 16.59 -12.77 -35.26
C GLU A 86 16.94 -11.71 -36.30
N LYS A 87 16.35 -11.79 -37.51
CA LYS A 87 16.51 -10.79 -38.57
C LYS A 87 15.95 -9.42 -38.17
N LEU A 88 14.78 -9.37 -37.53
CA LEU A 88 14.18 -8.13 -37.04
C LEU A 88 14.96 -7.50 -35.88
N GLU A 89 15.44 -8.31 -34.93
CA GLU A 89 16.27 -7.85 -33.81
C GLU A 89 17.58 -7.25 -34.32
N LYS A 90 18.28 -7.98 -35.21
CA LYS A 90 19.48 -7.47 -35.88
C LYS A 90 19.21 -6.16 -36.62
N MET A 91 18.10 -6.06 -37.35
CA MET A 91 17.74 -4.85 -38.08
C MET A 91 17.44 -3.68 -37.15
N MET A 92 16.72 -3.89 -36.04
CA MET A 92 16.43 -2.87 -35.03
C MET A 92 17.72 -2.36 -34.38
N ASP A 93 18.58 -3.25 -33.90
CA ASP A 93 19.84 -2.87 -33.25
C ASP A 93 20.74 -2.07 -34.21
N ARG A 94 20.83 -2.52 -35.47
CA ARG A 94 21.56 -1.79 -36.51
C ARG A 94 20.98 -0.39 -36.74
N MET A 95 19.66 -0.25 -36.88
CA MET A 95 19.03 1.07 -37.05
C MET A 95 19.26 2.00 -35.84
N ILE A 96 19.31 1.47 -34.61
CA ILE A 96 19.63 2.25 -33.41
C ILE A 96 21.08 2.74 -33.47
N ASP A 97 22.02 1.88 -33.82
CA ASP A 97 23.44 2.23 -33.94
C ASP A 97 23.69 3.24 -35.07
N HIS A 98 23.05 3.02 -36.24
CA HIS A 98 23.05 3.92 -37.38
C HIS A 98 22.49 5.30 -37.04
N SER A 99 21.27 5.36 -36.51
CA SER A 99 20.64 6.63 -36.15
C SER A 99 21.41 7.35 -35.03
N SER A 100 21.91 6.62 -34.04
CA SER A 100 22.76 7.15 -32.97
C SER A 100 24.00 7.86 -33.49
N LEU A 101 24.73 7.23 -34.42
CA LEU A 101 25.95 7.82 -34.98
C LEU A 101 25.63 9.07 -35.80
N LEU A 102 24.56 9.04 -36.60
CA LEU A 102 24.12 10.19 -37.38
C LEU A 102 23.65 11.37 -36.50
N ILE A 103 22.95 11.09 -35.40
CA ILE A 103 22.57 12.09 -34.39
C ILE A 103 23.82 12.79 -33.88
N LEU A 104 24.84 12.02 -33.52
CA LEU A 104 26.06 12.58 -32.99
C LEU A 104 26.78 13.47 -34.04
N LEU A 105 26.86 13.02 -35.29
CA LEU A 105 27.47 13.81 -36.36
C LEU A 105 26.72 15.13 -36.62
N CYS A 106 25.39 15.10 -36.59
CA CYS A 106 24.59 16.33 -36.71
C CYS A 106 24.82 17.28 -35.53
N GLN A 107 25.01 16.77 -34.31
CA GLN A 107 25.26 17.59 -33.12
C GLN A 107 26.61 18.33 -33.19
N ILE A 108 27.67 17.72 -33.73
CA ILE A 108 29.00 18.37 -33.86
C ILE A 108 28.89 19.64 -34.69
N ILE A 109 28.15 19.59 -35.81
CA ILE A 109 27.96 20.74 -36.68
C ILE A 109 27.18 21.85 -35.96
N GLN A 110 26.26 21.50 -35.05
CA GLN A 110 25.56 22.48 -34.22
C GLN A 110 26.47 23.13 -33.17
N PHE A 111 27.44 22.39 -32.62
CA PHE A 111 28.38 22.88 -31.61
C PHE A 111 29.52 23.71 -32.20
N ASP A 112 30.08 23.30 -33.34
CA ASP A 112 31.12 24.02 -34.06
C ASP A 112 30.70 24.19 -35.53
N PRO A 113 29.97 25.26 -35.87
CA PRO A 113 29.55 25.57 -37.23
C PRO A 113 30.70 26.22 -38.04
N SER A 114 31.95 25.79 -37.84
CA SER A 114 33.04 26.20 -38.71
C SER A 114 32.99 25.45 -40.03
N GLN A 115 33.35 26.12 -41.13
CA GLN A 115 33.41 25.47 -42.46
C GLN A 115 34.32 24.23 -42.44
N LYS A 116 35.40 24.27 -41.67
CA LYS A 116 36.35 23.16 -41.52
C LYS A 116 35.71 21.93 -40.87
N THR A 117 35.00 22.12 -39.76
CA THR A 117 34.29 21.04 -39.06
C THR A 117 33.12 20.52 -39.89
N PHE A 118 32.42 21.43 -40.58
CA PHE A 118 31.35 21.08 -41.49
C PHE A 118 31.82 20.21 -42.67
N ASP A 119 32.90 20.60 -43.36
CA ASP A 119 33.50 19.83 -44.47
C ASP A 119 33.98 18.45 -44.00
N LEU A 120 34.55 18.38 -42.79
CA LEU A 120 35.02 17.15 -42.17
C LEU A 120 33.86 16.18 -41.88
N VAL A 121 32.78 16.68 -41.27
CA VAL A 121 31.59 15.86 -40.97
C VAL A 121 30.85 15.46 -42.24
N LEU A 122 30.72 16.36 -43.22
CA LEU A 122 30.12 16.05 -44.53
C LEU A 122 30.84 14.91 -45.25
N GLN A 123 32.17 14.89 -45.23
CA GLN A 123 32.95 13.83 -45.84
C GLN A 123 32.63 12.47 -45.20
N LEU A 124 32.54 12.42 -43.87
CA LEU A 124 32.22 11.19 -43.16
C LEU A 124 30.75 10.78 -43.36
N LEU A 125 29.81 11.73 -43.35
CA LEU A 125 28.39 11.47 -43.60
C LEU A 125 28.15 10.83 -44.97
N ARG A 126 28.87 11.26 -46.02
CA ARG A 126 28.75 10.64 -47.36
C ARG A 126 29.05 9.14 -47.35
N GLU A 127 30.16 8.74 -46.71
CA GLU A 127 30.57 7.33 -46.66
C GLU A 127 29.67 6.52 -45.72
N ILE A 128 29.29 7.08 -44.56
CA ILE A 128 28.38 6.43 -43.60
C ILE A 128 27.01 6.22 -44.24
N ILE A 129 26.38 7.24 -44.83
CA ILE A 129 25.04 7.11 -45.41
C ILE A 129 25.04 6.06 -46.53
N SER A 130 26.05 6.06 -47.39
CA SER A 130 26.22 5.06 -48.44
C SER A 130 26.31 3.64 -47.88
N PHE A 131 27.06 3.45 -46.79
CA PHE A 131 27.18 2.18 -46.10
C PHE A 131 25.86 1.73 -45.45
N ILE A 132 25.20 2.63 -44.70
CA ILE A 132 23.92 2.35 -44.02
C ILE A 132 22.86 1.92 -45.04
N GLN A 133 22.75 2.61 -46.17
CA GLN A 133 21.77 2.28 -47.21
C GLN A 133 22.01 0.87 -47.78
N LYS A 134 23.26 0.48 -48.03
CA LYS A 134 23.61 -0.86 -48.53
C LYS A 134 23.38 -1.95 -47.48
N GLU A 135 23.68 -1.65 -46.22
CA GLU A 135 23.48 -2.59 -45.10
C GLU A 135 21.98 -2.82 -44.83
N LEU A 136 21.16 -1.76 -44.79
CA LEU A 136 19.70 -1.87 -44.65
C LEU A 136 19.05 -2.62 -45.81
N ALA A 137 19.58 -2.48 -47.03
CA ALA A 137 19.15 -3.25 -48.19
C ALA A 137 19.56 -4.73 -48.11
N SER A 138 20.77 -5.03 -47.61
CA SER A 138 21.21 -6.43 -47.41
C SER A 138 20.42 -7.16 -46.32
N LEU A 139 19.86 -6.41 -45.37
CA LEU A 139 18.98 -6.94 -44.34
C LEU A 139 17.57 -7.26 -44.89
N GLU A 140 17.28 -7.04 -46.18
CA GLU A 140 16.01 -7.40 -46.84
C GLU A 140 16.07 -8.74 -47.57
N SER A 141 17.14 -9.04 -48.32
CA SER A 141 17.21 -10.24 -49.18
C SER A 141 17.27 -11.55 -48.40
N GLU A 142 16.71 -12.62 -48.97
CA GLU A 142 16.92 -14.01 -48.53
C GLU A 142 18.30 -14.54 -48.95
N ASP A 143 18.86 -13.98 -50.02
CA ASP A 143 20.23 -14.25 -50.45
C ASP A 143 21.21 -13.47 -49.56
N SER A 144 21.98 -14.23 -48.77
CA SER A 144 22.98 -13.77 -47.80
C SER A 144 24.27 -13.22 -48.45
N HIS A 145 24.18 -12.61 -49.62
CA HIS A 145 25.32 -11.90 -50.19
C HIS A 145 25.29 -10.46 -49.69
N LEU A 146 26.22 -10.14 -48.78
CA LEU A 146 26.46 -8.75 -48.38
C LEU A 146 26.61 -7.88 -49.63
N ASN A 147 25.74 -6.87 -49.79
CA ASN A 147 25.77 -5.93 -50.91
C ASN A 147 26.94 -4.92 -50.82
N ASN A 148 27.83 -5.09 -49.83
CA ASN A 148 29.01 -4.28 -49.59
C ASN A 148 30.26 -5.02 -50.09
N SER A 149 31.09 -4.36 -50.90
CA SER A 149 32.40 -4.89 -51.30
C SER A 149 33.43 -4.69 -50.17
N ILE A 150 34.49 -5.51 -50.10
CA ILE A 150 35.69 -5.23 -49.28
C ILE A 150 36.18 -3.78 -49.48
N LYS A 151 36.05 -3.27 -50.71
CA LYS A 151 36.41 -1.87 -51.04
C LYS A 151 35.52 -0.84 -50.35
N ASP A 152 34.24 -1.14 -50.10
CA ASP A 152 33.33 -0.25 -49.38
C ASP A 152 33.70 -0.18 -47.89
N PHE A 153 34.03 -1.32 -47.29
CA PHE A 153 34.52 -1.38 -45.91
C PHE A 153 35.85 -0.61 -45.73
N GLN A 154 36.82 -0.83 -46.62
CA GLN A 154 38.10 -0.11 -46.60
C GLN A 154 37.94 1.41 -46.77
N ARG A 155 36.98 1.85 -47.59
CA ARG A 155 36.67 3.28 -47.75
C ARG A 155 36.07 3.90 -46.50
N LEU A 156 35.12 3.21 -45.87
CA LEU A 156 34.50 3.66 -44.63
C LEU A 156 35.53 3.70 -43.49
N GLU A 157 36.36 2.67 -43.34
CA GLU A 157 37.42 2.59 -42.34
C GLU A 157 38.46 3.71 -42.53
N ALA A 158 38.89 3.97 -43.77
CA ALA A 158 39.79 5.07 -44.06
C ALA A 158 39.18 6.43 -43.70
N SER A 159 37.88 6.63 -43.97
CA SER A 159 37.17 7.87 -43.64
C SER A 159 36.94 8.03 -42.13
N LEU A 160 36.62 6.96 -41.41
CA LEU A 160 36.51 6.97 -39.94
C LEU A 160 37.86 7.28 -39.29
N ASN A 161 38.95 6.64 -39.73
CA ASN A 161 40.31 6.90 -39.23
C ASN A 161 40.74 8.35 -39.51
N LYS A 162 40.46 8.85 -40.72
CA LYS A 162 40.75 10.24 -41.08
C LYS A 162 39.98 11.23 -40.18
N PHE A 163 38.70 10.96 -39.96
CA PHE A 163 37.84 11.76 -39.09
C PHE A 163 38.35 11.75 -37.64
N PHE A 164 38.69 10.57 -37.11
CA PHE A 164 39.22 10.37 -35.77
C PHE A 164 40.53 11.15 -35.54
N CYS A 165 41.48 11.10 -36.49
CA CYS A 165 42.74 11.84 -36.39
C CYS A 165 42.58 13.37 -36.48
N GLN A 166 41.48 13.86 -37.06
CA GLN A 166 41.23 15.29 -37.26
C GLN A 166 40.30 15.89 -36.19
N LEU A 167 39.69 15.05 -35.37
CA LEU A 167 38.73 15.43 -34.33
C LEU A 167 39.34 16.24 -33.18
N ASP A 168 40.61 16.01 -32.85
CA ASP A 168 41.34 16.74 -31.79
C ASP A 168 41.56 18.24 -32.12
N GLN A 169 41.18 18.67 -33.32
CA GLN A 169 41.29 20.05 -33.78
C GLN A 169 40.01 20.88 -33.55
N VAL A 170 38.94 20.28 -33.02
CA VAL A 170 37.66 20.95 -32.69
C VAL A 170 37.77 21.60 -31.29
N GLN A 171 37.45 22.90 -31.17
CA GLN A 171 37.63 23.67 -29.92
C GLN A 171 36.30 23.84 -29.13
N GLY A 172 36.30 23.55 -27.82
CA GLY A 172 35.20 23.86 -26.89
C GLY A 172 35.12 22.94 -25.66
N GLU A 173 34.91 23.49 -24.46
CA GLU A 173 34.93 22.74 -23.18
C GLU A 173 33.76 21.72 -23.04
N GLN A 174 32.60 22.02 -23.63
CA GLN A 174 31.48 21.07 -23.78
C GLN A 174 31.68 20.07 -24.94
N ALA A 175 32.52 20.42 -25.93
CA ALA A 175 32.82 19.55 -27.06
C ALA A 175 33.65 18.34 -26.64
N VAL A 176 34.48 18.44 -25.60
CA VAL A 176 35.35 17.34 -25.11
C VAL A 176 34.53 16.10 -24.70
N LYS A 177 33.46 16.29 -23.90
CA LYS A 177 32.59 15.16 -23.47
C LYS A 177 31.89 14.48 -24.65
N PHE A 178 31.47 15.29 -25.62
CA PHE A 178 30.78 14.83 -26.81
C PHE A 178 31.74 14.09 -27.77
N ILE A 179 32.95 14.61 -27.89
CA ILE A 179 34.05 14.04 -28.66
C ILE A 179 34.40 12.66 -28.11
N ASP A 180 34.45 12.48 -26.79
CA ASP A 180 34.73 11.19 -26.17
C ASP A 180 33.61 10.16 -26.45
N GLU A 181 32.33 10.58 -26.38
CA GLU A 181 31.19 9.72 -26.71
C GLU A 181 31.17 9.33 -28.19
N LEU A 182 31.45 10.28 -29.09
CA LEU A 182 31.58 10.02 -30.52
C LEU A 182 32.77 9.11 -30.84
N LYS A 183 33.93 9.34 -30.22
CA LYS A 183 35.12 8.48 -30.37
C LYS A 183 34.78 7.05 -29.97
N SER A 184 34.12 6.87 -28.84
CA SER A 184 33.66 5.54 -28.39
C SER A 184 32.68 4.89 -29.37
N LYS A 185 31.68 5.62 -29.89
CA LYS A 185 30.74 5.06 -30.89
C LYS A 185 31.42 4.77 -32.24
N VAL A 186 32.37 5.59 -32.66
CA VAL A 186 33.17 5.38 -33.88
C VAL A 186 34.05 4.14 -33.73
N GLU A 187 34.71 3.94 -32.58
CA GLU A 187 35.49 2.72 -32.29
C GLU A 187 34.60 1.47 -32.29
N CYS A 188 33.41 1.54 -31.68
CA CYS A 188 32.42 0.45 -31.76
C CYS A 188 32.01 0.14 -33.21
N TYR A 189 31.83 1.18 -34.03
CA TYR A 189 31.52 1.03 -35.45
C TYR A 189 32.67 0.43 -36.26
N GLN A 190 33.91 0.76 -35.92
CA GLN A 190 35.11 0.20 -36.54
C GLN A 190 35.25 -1.29 -36.25
N LEU A 191 35.03 -1.72 -35.00
CA LEU A 191 35.01 -3.14 -34.64
C LEU A 191 33.91 -3.90 -35.40
N LEU A 192 32.73 -3.30 -35.49
CA LEU A 192 31.57 -3.86 -36.19
C LEU A 192 31.85 -4.05 -37.70
N THR A 193 32.47 -3.06 -38.34
CA THR A 193 32.85 -3.12 -39.75
C THR A 193 34.03 -4.07 -40.00
N GLN A 194 34.99 -4.13 -39.08
CA GLN A 194 36.12 -5.07 -39.14
C GLN A 194 35.65 -6.52 -39.05
N GLU A 195 34.74 -6.84 -38.12
CA GLU A 195 34.16 -8.18 -37.98
C GLU A 195 33.41 -8.61 -39.26
N GLN A 196 32.62 -7.71 -39.84
CA GLN A 196 31.91 -7.96 -41.10
C GLN A 196 32.86 -8.17 -42.29
N SER A 197 33.94 -7.37 -42.36
CA SER A 197 34.96 -7.52 -43.40
C SER A 197 35.72 -8.86 -43.33
N GLN A 198 35.97 -9.36 -42.12
CA GLN A 198 36.66 -10.64 -41.90
C GLN A 198 35.78 -11.81 -42.34
N LYS A 199 34.49 -11.79 -41.99
CA LYS A 199 33.51 -12.81 -42.44
C LYS A 199 33.42 -12.88 -43.96
N PHE A 200 33.45 -11.73 -44.64
CA PHE A 200 33.45 -11.67 -46.10
C PHE A 200 34.77 -12.17 -46.71
N ALA A 201 35.91 -11.80 -46.14
CA ALA A 201 37.22 -12.26 -46.62
C ALA A 201 37.37 -13.79 -46.53
N THR A 202 36.77 -14.42 -45.52
CA THR A 202 36.73 -15.89 -45.39
C THR A 202 35.85 -16.52 -46.47
N GLN A 203 34.66 -15.97 -46.74
CA GLN A 203 33.76 -16.46 -47.80
C GLN A 203 34.32 -16.27 -49.22
N GLU A 204 34.98 -15.14 -49.50
CA GLU A 204 35.62 -14.89 -50.81
C GLU A 204 36.85 -15.78 -51.02
N ALA A 205 37.58 -16.11 -49.95
CA ALA A 205 38.72 -17.04 -50.00
C ALA A 205 38.27 -18.48 -50.28
N GLU A 206 37.15 -18.94 -49.71
CA GLU A 206 36.60 -20.28 -49.97
C GLU A 206 36.14 -20.46 -51.43
N VAL A 207 35.58 -19.41 -52.05
CA VAL A 207 35.18 -19.42 -53.47
C VAL A 207 36.40 -19.43 -54.40
N LYS A 208 37.45 -18.65 -54.10
CA LYS A 208 38.70 -18.64 -54.90
C LYS A 208 39.52 -19.92 -54.74
N GLN A 209 39.46 -20.58 -53.59
CA GLN A 209 40.16 -21.83 -53.31
C GLN A 209 39.55 -23.03 -54.07
N GLN A 210 38.29 -22.93 -54.51
CA GLN A 210 37.65 -23.90 -55.42
C GLN A 210 38.03 -23.70 -56.89
N GLU A 211 38.31 -22.46 -57.34
CA GLU A 211 38.72 -22.17 -58.72
C GLU A 211 40.22 -22.44 -58.98
N GLU A 212 41.06 -22.38 -57.95
CA GLU A 212 42.53 -22.51 -58.09
C GLU A 212 43.02 -23.99 -58.11
N LEU A 213 42.13 -24.96 -57.86
CA LEU A 213 42.42 -26.41 -57.88
C LEU A 213 42.47 -27.05 -59.29
N GLU A 214 42.05 -26.35 -60.35
CA GLU A 214 41.98 -26.91 -61.71
C GLU A 214 43.12 -26.53 -62.67
N LEU A 215 44.08 -25.67 -62.28
CA LEU A 215 45.03 -25.14 -63.27
C LEU A 215 46.48 -25.00 -62.77
N LYS A 216 47.29 -26.08 -62.87
CA LYS A 216 48.74 -26.01 -63.22
C LYS A 216 49.44 -27.37 -63.28
N HIS A 217 49.88 -27.76 -64.47
CA HIS A 217 51.00 -28.68 -64.62
C HIS A 217 51.96 -28.28 -65.75
N GLN A 218 53.25 -28.42 -65.40
CA GLN A 218 54.43 -28.74 -66.23
C GLN A 218 55.40 -27.66 -66.71
N GLN A 219 56.65 -28.12 -66.76
CA GLN A 219 57.90 -27.43 -66.48
C GLN A 219 58.74 -27.06 -67.72
N PRO A 220 59.69 -26.12 -67.54
CA PRO A 220 60.75 -25.71 -68.47
C PRO A 220 62.06 -26.47 -68.22
N GLU A 221 62.99 -26.54 -69.18
CA GLU A 221 64.32 -27.13 -68.90
C GLU A 221 65.54 -26.38 -69.49
N LYS A 222 65.50 -25.73 -70.67
CA LYS A 222 66.75 -25.10 -71.20
C LYS A 222 67.06 -23.68 -70.73
N ILE A 223 66.07 -22.93 -70.23
CA ILE A 223 66.28 -21.62 -69.60
C ILE A 223 66.71 -21.78 -68.13
N LYS A 224 66.40 -22.94 -67.53
CA LYS A 224 66.69 -23.30 -66.14
C LYS A 224 68.17 -23.14 -65.84
N GLN A 225 69.08 -23.81 -66.55
CA GLN A 225 70.51 -23.83 -66.17
C GLN A 225 71.20 -22.46 -66.13
N LYS A 226 70.87 -21.54 -67.05
CA LYS A 226 71.47 -20.20 -67.04
C LYS A 226 70.86 -19.30 -65.96
N ILE A 227 69.55 -19.43 -65.74
CA ILE A 227 68.88 -18.84 -64.59
C ILE A 227 69.40 -19.48 -63.29
N THR A 228 69.75 -20.76 -63.23
CA THR A 228 70.20 -21.49 -62.03
C THR A 228 71.51 -20.92 -61.50
N ASN A 229 72.45 -20.57 -62.37
CA ASN A 229 73.75 -20.06 -61.92
C ASN A 229 73.66 -18.61 -61.41
N LEU A 230 72.90 -17.74 -62.09
CA LEU A 230 72.62 -16.38 -61.60
C LEU A 230 71.67 -16.39 -60.40
N LYS A 231 70.68 -17.29 -60.37
CA LYS A 231 69.86 -17.57 -59.19
C LYS A 231 70.74 -17.97 -58.04
N ARG A 232 71.64 -18.94 -58.18
CA ARG A 232 72.49 -19.42 -57.08
C ARG A 232 73.26 -18.29 -56.41
N GLN A 233 73.80 -17.36 -57.20
CA GLN A 233 74.56 -16.23 -56.67
C GLN A 233 73.67 -15.15 -56.03
N HIS A 234 72.51 -14.86 -56.64
CA HIS A 234 71.50 -14.00 -56.01
C HIS A 234 70.87 -14.67 -54.78
N GLN A 235 70.76 -15.99 -54.77
CA GLN A 235 70.13 -16.83 -53.75
C GLN A 235 71.05 -17.01 -52.57
N GLU A 236 72.37 -17.12 -52.73
CA GLU A 236 73.32 -17.04 -51.60
C GLU A 236 73.26 -15.65 -50.93
N LYS A 237 73.15 -14.56 -51.71
CA LYS A 237 72.99 -13.20 -51.16
C LYS A 237 71.61 -12.99 -50.53
N LEU A 238 70.55 -13.53 -51.13
CA LEU A 238 69.20 -13.51 -50.56
C LEU A 238 69.20 -14.33 -49.26
N GLN A 239 69.69 -15.57 -49.28
CA GLN A 239 69.76 -16.46 -48.13
C GLN A 239 70.56 -15.86 -46.97
N ASN A 240 71.63 -15.12 -47.24
CA ASN A 240 72.41 -14.48 -46.18
C ASN A 240 71.70 -13.23 -45.61
N ARG A 241 70.91 -12.51 -46.43
CA ARG A 241 70.03 -11.42 -45.94
C ARG A 241 68.80 -11.98 -45.23
N GLU A 242 68.21 -13.05 -45.75
CA GLU A 242 67.10 -13.80 -45.17
C GLU A 242 67.51 -14.41 -43.85
N ALA A 243 68.70 -15.00 -43.72
CA ALA A 243 69.22 -15.51 -42.46
C ALA A 243 69.36 -14.39 -41.42
N LYS A 244 69.94 -13.23 -41.80
CA LYS A 244 70.05 -12.08 -40.90
C LYS A 244 68.70 -11.46 -40.53
N LEU A 245 67.76 -11.43 -41.46
CA LEU A 245 66.39 -10.98 -41.20
C LEU A 245 65.65 -12.00 -40.34
N LEU A 246 65.86 -13.30 -40.54
CA LEU A 246 65.28 -14.38 -39.77
C LEU A 246 65.81 -14.36 -38.34
N ASP A 247 67.11 -14.16 -38.14
CA ASP A 247 67.68 -13.96 -36.80
C ASP A 247 67.06 -12.76 -36.08
N LYS A 248 66.82 -11.66 -36.82
CA LYS A 248 66.19 -10.46 -36.26
C LYS A 248 64.69 -10.63 -36.03
N ILE A 249 63.99 -11.37 -36.89
CA ILE A 249 62.59 -11.77 -36.71
C ILE A 249 62.49 -12.68 -35.50
N ASN A 250 63.39 -13.65 -35.33
CA ASN A 250 63.42 -14.56 -34.18
C ASN A 250 63.70 -13.79 -32.88
N GLU A 251 64.61 -12.81 -32.91
CA GLU A 251 64.90 -11.94 -31.76
C GLU A 251 63.71 -11.04 -31.42
N LEU A 252 63.06 -10.43 -32.41
CA LEU A 252 61.84 -9.62 -32.20
C LEU A 252 60.67 -10.50 -31.74
N GLN A 253 60.51 -11.70 -32.29
CA GLN A 253 59.51 -12.67 -31.85
C GLN A 253 59.75 -13.04 -30.40
N LYS A 254 61.00 -13.29 -30.00
CA LYS A 254 61.36 -13.56 -28.61
C LYS A 254 61.01 -12.38 -27.70
N GLN A 255 61.32 -11.15 -28.10
CA GLN A 255 60.95 -9.93 -27.36
C GLN A 255 59.43 -9.77 -27.24
N ILE A 256 58.68 -10.03 -28.31
CA ILE A 256 57.21 -10.05 -28.29
C ILE A 256 56.71 -11.12 -27.33
N THR A 257 57.28 -12.33 -27.36
CA THR A 257 56.87 -13.44 -26.48
C THR A 257 57.16 -13.12 -25.01
N ASP A 258 58.29 -12.44 -24.73
CA ASP A 258 58.66 -12.03 -23.37
C ASP A 258 57.77 -10.89 -22.86
N LEU A 259 57.40 -9.94 -23.71
CA LEU A 259 56.44 -8.88 -23.39
C LEU A 259 55.02 -9.44 -23.18
N GLU A 260 54.57 -10.36 -24.03
CA GLU A 260 53.30 -11.08 -23.88
C GLU A 260 53.28 -11.82 -22.54
N ARG A 261 54.36 -12.51 -22.18
CA ARG A 261 54.51 -13.19 -20.89
C ARG A 261 54.44 -12.19 -19.72
N GLN A 262 55.07 -11.02 -19.83
CA GLN A 262 55.01 -9.97 -18.81
C GLN A 262 53.59 -9.40 -18.66
N HIS A 263 52.93 -9.07 -19.76
CA HIS A 263 51.54 -8.59 -19.74
C HIS A 263 50.58 -9.64 -19.17
N GLN A 264 50.78 -10.91 -19.53
CA GLN A 264 49.99 -12.01 -19.00
C GLN A 264 50.19 -12.19 -17.49
N GLN A 265 51.42 -12.06 -16.98
CA GLN A 265 51.68 -12.04 -15.53
C GLN A 265 51.06 -10.82 -14.84
N GLN A 266 51.06 -9.64 -15.46
CA GLN A 266 50.41 -8.45 -14.90
C GLN A 266 48.88 -8.61 -14.85
N LEU A 267 48.29 -9.20 -15.87
CA LEU A 267 46.86 -9.54 -15.91
C LEU A 267 46.52 -10.55 -14.82
N GLN A 268 47.26 -11.66 -14.73
CA GLN A 268 47.05 -12.67 -13.68
C GLN A 268 47.19 -12.07 -12.26
N ASN A 269 48.16 -11.18 -12.04
CA ASN A 269 48.32 -10.49 -10.76
C ASN A 269 47.17 -9.51 -10.45
N ARG A 270 46.60 -8.85 -11.47
CA ARG A 270 45.42 -7.99 -11.30
C ARG A 270 44.17 -8.82 -11.05
N GLU A 271 44.00 -9.92 -11.77
CA GLU A 271 42.91 -10.89 -11.58
C GLU A 271 42.93 -11.49 -10.18
N ALA A 272 44.11 -11.90 -9.67
CA ALA A 272 44.26 -12.42 -8.31
C ALA A 272 43.84 -11.36 -7.26
N LYS A 273 44.26 -10.10 -7.43
CA LYS A 273 43.88 -9.00 -6.52
C LYS A 273 42.38 -8.67 -6.59
N LEU A 274 41.77 -8.76 -7.78
CA LEU A 274 40.33 -8.58 -7.94
C LEU A 274 39.57 -9.74 -7.29
N LEU A 275 40.05 -10.97 -7.43
CA LEU A 275 39.47 -12.16 -6.82
C LEU A 275 39.51 -12.07 -5.29
N ASP A 276 40.64 -11.65 -4.71
CA ASP A 276 40.75 -11.41 -3.27
C ASP A 276 39.74 -10.35 -2.78
N LYS A 277 39.55 -9.28 -3.56
CA LYS A 277 38.61 -8.22 -3.21
C LYS A 277 37.15 -8.66 -3.36
N ILE A 278 36.85 -9.48 -4.37
CA ILE A 278 35.53 -10.12 -4.53
C ILE A 278 35.25 -11.04 -3.35
N ASN A 279 36.22 -11.86 -2.94
CA ASN A 279 36.07 -12.76 -1.79
C ASN A 279 35.86 -11.98 -0.48
N GLU A 280 36.59 -10.88 -0.29
CA GLU A 280 36.41 -10.00 0.88
C GLU A 280 35.04 -9.33 0.88
N LEU A 281 34.57 -8.82 -0.26
CA LEU A 281 33.22 -8.25 -0.38
C LEU A 281 32.13 -9.29 -0.18
N GLN A 282 32.31 -10.51 -0.70
CA GLN A 282 31.39 -11.63 -0.47
C GLN A 282 31.31 -11.99 1.01
N LYS A 283 32.45 -11.98 1.71
CA LYS A 283 32.48 -12.21 3.16
C LYS A 283 31.75 -11.11 3.92
N GLN A 284 31.96 -9.84 3.56
CA GLN A 284 31.24 -8.70 4.16
C GLN A 284 29.73 -8.78 3.92
N ILE A 285 29.29 -9.16 2.72
CA ILE A 285 27.87 -9.40 2.40
C ILE A 285 27.32 -10.51 3.28
N THR A 286 28.04 -11.64 3.40
CA THR A 286 27.61 -12.78 4.23
C THR A 286 27.51 -12.40 5.71
N ASP A 287 28.44 -11.59 6.21
CA ASP A 287 28.43 -11.11 7.59
C ASP A 287 27.28 -10.11 7.85
N LEU A 288 26.98 -9.22 6.89
CA LEU A 288 25.82 -8.33 6.93
C LEU A 288 24.49 -9.10 6.87
N GLU A 289 24.39 -10.11 6.00
CA GLU A 289 23.23 -11.00 5.94
C GLU A 289 23.01 -11.71 7.27
N ARG A 290 24.08 -12.22 7.89
CA ARG A 290 24.01 -12.84 9.22
C ARG A 290 23.56 -11.85 10.29
N GLN A 291 24.05 -10.61 10.27
CA GLN A 291 23.63 -9.56 11.20
C GLN A 291 22.15 -9.20 11.03
N HIS A 292 21.69 -9.01 9.79
CA HIS A 292 20.27 -8.74 9.51
C HIS A 292 19.39 -9.91 9.95
N GLN A 293 19.81 -11.15 9.71
CA GLN A 293 19.08 -12.33 10.14
C GLN A 293 18.98 -12.43 11.68
N GLN A 294 20.06 -12.11 12.40
CA GLN A 294 20.03 -12.02 13.87
C GLN A 294 19.12 -10.89 14.37
N GLN A 295 19.12 -9.73 13.71
CA GLN A 295 18.23 -8.63 14.07
C GLN A 295 16.76 -8.99 13.84
N LEU A 296 16.45 -9.70 12.75
CA LEU A 296 15.11 -10.23 12.49
C LEU A 296 14.69 -11.23 13.55
N GLN A 297 15.51 -12.24 13.86
CA GLN A 297 15.22 -13.22 14.91
C GLN A 297 15.01 -12.56 16.28
N ASN A 298 15.81 -11.54 16.62
CA ASN A 298 15.64 -10.79 17.87
C ASN A 298 14.34 -9.97 17.89
N ARG A 299 13.92 -9.41 16.75
CA ARG A 299 12.64 -8.70 16.63
C ARG A 299 11.46 -9.67 16.72
N GLU A 300 11.58 -10.83 16.08
CA GLU A 300 10.58 -11.91 16.13
C GLU A 300 10.42 -12.45 17.55
N ALA A 301 11.51 -12.69 18.28
CA ALA A 301 11.46 -13.11 19.68
C ALA A 301 10.75 -12.08 20.57
N LYS A 302 11.06 -10.79 20.40
CA LYS A 302 10.38 -9.70 21.14
C LYS A 302 8.90 -9.59 20.79
N LEU A 303 8.52 -9.80 19.53
CA LEU A 303 7.13 -9.83 19.12
C LEU A 303 6.40 -11.03 19.72
N LEU A 304 7.04 -12.20 19.75
CA LEU A 304 6.49 -13.41 20.36
C LEU A 304 6.25 -13.24 21.86
N ASP A 305 7.20 -12.65 22.58
CA ASP A 305 7.04 -12.32 24.01
C ASP A 305 5.85 -11.38 24.24
N LYS A 306 5.69 -10.37 23.37
CA LYS A 306 4.58 -9.42 23.47
C LYS A 306 3.23 -10.05 23.12
N ILE A 307 3.20 -10.97 22.16
CA ILE A 307 2.01 -11.77 21.84
C ILE A 307 1.63 -12.63 23.03
N ASN A 308 2.59 -13.31 23.66
CA ASN A 308 2.36 -14.15 24.84
C ASN A 308 1.84 -13.32 26.03
N GLU A 309 2.39 -12.12 26.25
CA GLU A 309 1.94 -11.21 27.29
C GLU A 309 0.50 -10.71 27.03
N LEU A 310 0.18 -10.34 25.78
CA LEU A 310 -1.18 -9.96 25.40
C LEU A 310 -2.17 -11.13 25.53
N GLN A 311 -1.78 -12.35 25.16
CA GLN A 311 -2.60 -13.54 25.36
C GLN A 311 -2.89 -13.80 26.85
N LYS A 312 -1.90 -13.60 27.71
CA LYS A 312 -2.08 -13.70 29.16
C LYS A 312 -3.05 -12.65 29.69
N GLN A 313 -2.92 -11.39 29.25
CA GLN A 313 -3.84 -10.30 29.62
C GLN A 313 -5.28 -10.58 29.16
N ILE A 314 -5.46 -11.11 27.95
CA ILE A 314 -6.78 -11.55 27.45
C ILE A 314 -7.34 -12.65 28.36
N THR A 315 -6.54 -13.66 28.69
CA THR A 315 -6.98 -14.77 29.55
C THR A 315 -7.35 -14.29 30.96
N ASP A 316 -6.61 -13.34 31.51
CA ASP A 316 -6.90 -12.76 32.82
C ASP A 316 -8.17 -11.90 32.80
N LEU A 317 -8.40 -11.14 31.73
CA LEU A 317 -9.65 -10.39 31.51
C LEU A 317 -10.86 -11.31 31.35
N GLU A 318 -10.72 -12.39 30.57
CA GLU A 318 -11.76 -13.42 30.43
C GLU A 318 -12.12 -14.03 31.79
N ARG A 319 -11.11 -14.35 32.60
CA ARG A 319 -11.33 -14.86 33.97
C ARG A 319 -12.05 -13.84 34.85
N GLN A 320 -11.68 -12.55 34.78
CA GLN A 320 -12.36 -11.50 35.52
C GLN A 320 -13.82 -11.33 35.10
N HIS A 321 -14.10 -11.31 33.80
CA HIS A 321 -15.47 -11.25 33.29
C HIS A 321 -16.29 -12.47 33.72
N GLN A 322 -15.70 -13.67 33.68
CA GLN A 322 -16.37 -14.88 34.13
C GLN A 322 -16.71 -14.82 35.63
N GLN A 323 -15.80 -14.33 36.48
CA GLN A 323 -16.07 -14.12 37.90
C GLN A 323 -17.17 -13.06 38.13
N GLN A 324 -17.19 -11.98 37.36
CA GLN A 324 -18.25 -10.97 37.45
C GLN A 324 -19.62 -11.54 37.07
N LEU A 325 -19.67 -12.38 36.03
CA LEU A 325 -20.89 -13.07 35.63
C LEU A 325 -21.38 -14.03 36.73
N GLN A 326 -20.49 -14.87 37.26
CA GLN A 326 -20.83 -15.77 38.37
C GLN A 326 -21.33 -15.01 39.61
N ASN A 327 -20.71 -13.87 39.93
CA ASN A 327 -21.15 -13.02 41.05
C ASN A 327 -22.53 -12.38 40.78
N ARG A 328 -22.82 -11.98 39.53
CA ARG A 328 -24.14 -11.47 39.15
C ARG A 328 -25.20 -12.57 39.19
N GLU A 329 -24.86 -13.77 38.70
CA GLU A 329 -25.72 -14.96 38.75
C GLU A 329 -26.05 -15.33 40.19
N ALA A 330 -25.06 -15.37 41.09
CA ALA A 330 -25.28 -15.63 42.51
C ALA A 330 -26.22 -14.59 43.15
N LYS A 331 -26.03 -13.29 42.85
CA LYS A 331 -26.92 -12.23 43.34
C LYS A 331 -28.34 -12.34 42.79
N LEU A 332 -28.50 -12.73 41.53
CA LEU A 332 -29.81 -12.97 40.92
C LEU A 332 -30.49 -14.18 41.57
N LEU A 333 -29.73 -15.26 41.81
CA LEU A 333 -30.22 -16.47 42.48
C LEU A 333 -30.71 -16.16 43.90
N ASP A 334 -29.94 -15.38 44.68
CA ASP A 334 -30.37 -14.92 46.00
C ASP A 334 -31.67 -14.11 45.94
N LYS A 335 -31.80 -13.23 44.95
CA LYS A 335 -33.01 -12.42 44.78
C LYS A 335 -34.22 -13.27 44.35
N ILE A 336 -34.02 -14.26 43.49
CA ILE A 336 -35.04 -15.26 43.13
C ILE A 336 -35.48 -16.01 44.38
N ASN A 337 -34.55 -16.49 45.21
CA ASN A 337 -34.85 -17.19 46.45
C ASN A 337 -35.61 -16.31 47.45
N GLN A 338 -35.24 -15.03 47.56
CA GLN A 338 -35.97 -14.05 48.39
C GLN A 338 -37.39 -13.82 47.89
N LEU A 339 -37.58 -13.66 46.57
CA LEU A 339 -38.90 -13.50 45.97
C LEU A 339 -39.76 -14.76 46.15
N GLN A 340 -39.18 -15.95 45.98
CA GLN A 340 -39.87 -17.21 46.25
C GLN A 340 -40.32 -17.33 47.70
N LYS A 341 -39.48 -16.90 48.65
CA LYS A 341 -39.85 -16.84 50.07
C LYS A 341 -41.01 -15.87 50.31
N GLN A 342 -40.94 -14.67 49.74
CA GLN A 342 -42.03 -13.67 49.84
C GLN A 342 -43.35 -14.20 49.25
N ILE A 343 -43.31 -14.86 48.10
CA ILE A 343 -44.48 -15.49 47.49
C ILE A 343 -45.05 -16.58 48.42
N THR A 344 -44.19 -17.38 49.04
CA THR A 344 -44.59 -18.43 49.99
C THR A 344 -45.23 -17.84 51.25
N ASP A 345 -44.63 -16.80 51.81
CA ASP A 345 -45.16 -16.09 52.98
C ASP A 345 -46.50 -15.41 52.68
N LEU A 346 -46.63 -14.75 51.52
CA LEU A 346 -47.89 -14.17 51.07
C LEU A 346 -48.97 -15.24 50.87
N LYS A 347 -48.62 -16.38 50.26
CA LYS A 347 -49.54 -17.50 50.09
C LYS A 347 -50.03 -18.04 51.44
N ARG A 348 -49.13 -18.17 52.42
CA ARG A 348 -49.48 -18.56 53.80
C ARG A 348 -50.40 -17.52 54.46
N GLN A 349 -50.08 -16.24 54.38
CA GLN A 349 -50.92 -15.17 54.94
C GLN A 349 -52.32 -15.16 54.32
N HIS A 350 -52.41 -15.32 52.99
CA HIS A 350 -53.70 -15.44 52.32
C HIS A 350 -54.46 -16.68 52.78
N GLN A 351 -53.80 -17.82 52.93
CA GLN A 351 -54.41 -19.06 53.42
C GLN A 351 -54.90 -18.93 54.87
N GLU A 352 -54.13 -18.31 55.77
CA GLU A 352 -54.54 -18.01 57.14
C GLU A 352 -55.75 -17.06 57.17
N LYS A 353 -55.76 -16.01 56.34
CA LYS A 353 -56.93 -15.11 56.21
C LYS A 353 -58.16 -15.86 55.72
N LEU A 354 -58.00 -16.78 54.78
CA LEU A 354 -59.09 -17.58 54.24
C LEU A 354 -59.65 -18.54 55.29
N GLN A 355 -58.78 -19.25 56.02
CA GLN A 355 -59.15 -20.14 57.12
C GLN A 355 -59.85 -19.37 58.26
N ASN A 356 -59.35 -18.19 58.63
CA ASN A 356 -59.99 -17.36 59.64
C ASN A 356 -61.39 -16.91 59.18
N ARG A 357 -61.53 -16.52 57.91
CA ARG A 357 -62.83 -16.14 57.35
C ARG A 357 -63.80 -17.32 57.27
N GLU A 358 -63.32 -18.50 56.92
CA GLU A 358 -64.09 -19.75 56.95
C GLU A 358 -64.55 -20.07 58.36
N ALA A 359 -63.68 -19.94 59.37
CA ALA A 359 -64.03 -20.16 60.77
C ALA A 359 -65.08 -19.14 61.26
N GLU A 360 -64.94 -17.85 60.92
CA GLU A 360 -65.94 -16.82 61.22
C GLU A 360 -67.30 -17.11 60.59
N LEU A 361 -67.30 -17.57 59.33
CA LEU A 361 -68.53 -17.94 58.63
C LEU A 361 -69.16 -19.19 59.25
N LEU A 362 -68.36 -20.18 59.64
CA LEU A 362 -68.83 -21.38 60.33
C LEU A 362 -69.46 -21.05 61.68
N ASP A 363 -68.84 -20.15 62.46
CA ASP A 363 -69.40 -19.71 63.74
C ASP A 363 -70.73 -18.97 63.54
N LYS A 364 -70.83 -18.10 62.52
CA LYS A 364 -72.11 -17.46 62.14
C LYS A 364 -73.17 -18.47 61.72
N ILE A 365 -72.81 -19.48 60.93
CA ILE A 365 -73.73 -20.56 60.52
C ILE A 365 -74.23 -21.31 61.77
N ASN A 366 -73.34 -21.65 62.70
CA ASN A 366 -73.70 -22.32 63.94
C ASN A 366 -74.61 -21.45 64.83
N GLN A 367 -74.32 -20.15 64.92
CA GLN A 367 -75.17 -19.19 65.64
C GLN A 367 -76.57 -19.09 65.02
N LEU A 368 -76.66 -19.01 63.69
CA LEU A 368 -77.93 -19.01 62.97
C LEU A 368 -78.70 -20.32 63.15
N GLN A 369 -78.02 -21.47 63.10
CA GLN A 369 -78.63 -22.77 63.38
C GLN A 369 -79.18 -22.84 64.81
N LYS A 370 -78.45 -22.31 65.79
CA LYS A 370 -78.91 -22.21 67.17
C LYS A 370 -80.15 -21.32 67.28
N GLN A 371 -80.16 -20.15 66.64
CA GLN A 371 -81.32 -19.26 66.60
C GLN A 371 -82.54 -19.93 65.96
N ILE A 372 -82.37 -20.66 64.85
CA ILE A 372 -83.44 -21.44 64.22
C ILE A 372 -83.97 -22.51 65.19
N THR A 373 -83.07 -23.19 65.92
CA THR A 373 -83.46 -24.23 66.89
C THR A 373 -84.22 -23.63 68.08
N ASP A 374 -83.76 -22.51 68.62
CA ASP A 374 -84.42 -21.79 69.72
C ASP A 374 -85.79 -21.25 69.28
N LEU A 375 -85.90 -20.68 68.07
CA LEU A 375 -87.18 -20.26 67.50
C LEU A 375 -88.13 -21.44 67.32
N LYS A 376 -87.63 -22.58 66.82
CA LYS A 376 -88.44 -23.79 66.66
C LYS A 376 -88.95 -24.30 68.01
N ARG A 377 -88.12 -24.28 69.05
CA ARG A 377 -88.52 -24.62 70.43
C ARG A 377 -89.57 -23.65 70.97
N GLN A 378 -89.37 -22.34 70.82
CA GLN A 378 -90.35 -21.33 71.25
C GLN A 378 -91.69 -21.50 70.53
N HIS A 379 -91.68 -21.78 69.23
CA HIS A 379 -92.90 -22.08 68.48
C HIS A 379 -93.57 -23.35 68.99
N GLN A 380 -92.80 -24.40 69.31
CA GLN A 380 -93.32 -25.66 69.83
C GLN A 380 -93.92 -25.50 71.24
N GLU A 381 -93.28 -24.74 72.13
CA GLU A 381 -93.81 -24.39 73.46
C GLU A 381 -95.10 -23.57 73.33
N LYS A 382 -95.14 -22.58 72.43
CA LYS A 382 -96.37 -21.81 72.15
C LYS A 382 -97.50 -22.70 71.62
N LEU A 383 -97.18 -23.70 70.79
CA LEU A 383 -98.16 -24.65 70.28
C LEU A 383 -98.71 -25.54 71.41
N GLN A 384 -97.83 -26.11 72.23
CA GLN A 384 -98.20 -26.94 73.38
C GLN A 384 -99.03 -26.17 74.41
N ASN A 385 -98.67 -24.92 74.72
CA ASN A 385 -99.46 -24.07 75.61
C ASN A 385 -100.85 -23.81 75.05
N ARG A 386 -100.96 -23.54 73.74
CA ARG A 386 -102.26 -23.31 73.10
C ARG A 386 -103.11 -24.57 73.01
N GLU A 387 -102.49 -25.73 72.81
CA GLU A 387 -103.15 -27.04 72.89
C GLU A 387 -103.65 -27.33 74.33
N ALA A 388 -102.84 -27.04 75.35
CA ALA A 388 -103.21 -27.20 76.75
C ALA A 388 -104.35 -26.25 77.14
N GLU A 389 -104.29 -24.96 76.75
CA GLU A 389 -105.36 -23.99 76.96
C GLU A 389 -106.68 -24.43 76.31
N LEU A 390 -106.61 -24.95 75.07
CA LEU A 390 -107.79 -25.49 74.39
C LEU A 390 -108.34 -26.72 75.12
N SER A 391 -107.47 -27.63 75.57
CA SER A 391 -107.86 -28.83 76.32
C SER A 391 -108.59 -28.50 77.62
N VAL A 392 -108.05 -27.57 78.42
CA VAL A 392 -108.68 -27.09 79.67
C VAL A 392 -110.04 -26.46 79.37
N LYS A 393 -110.13 -25.61 78.34
CA LYS A 393 -111.38 -24.95 77.96
C LYS A 393 -112.45 -25.93 77.48
N TYR A 394 -112.05 -27.04 76.84
CA TYR A 394 -112.98 -28.12 76.46
C TYR A 394 -113.39 -28.96 77.67
N GLN A 395 -112.47 -29.29 78.59
CA GLN A 395 -112.80 -29.99 79.83
C GLN A 395 -113.77 -29.19 80.71
N GLU A 396 -113.55 -27.89 80.86
CA GLU A 396 -114.41 -27.00 81.65
C GLU A 396 -115.82 -26.90 81.04
N LYS A 397 -115.93 -26.82 79.71
CA LYS A 397 -117.22 -26.93 79.01
C LYS A 397 -117.91 -28.28 79.23
N LEU A 398 -117.15 -29.37 79.23
CA LEU A 398 -117.69 -30.72 79.44
C LEU A 398 -118.21 -30.89 80.88
N GLN A 399 -117.43 -30.46 81.87
CA GLN A 399 -117.81 -30.51 83.28
C GLN A 399 -119.05 -29.64 83.58
N ASN A 400 -119.12 -28.44 83.01
CA ASN A 400 -120.32 -27.61 83.14
C ASN A 400 -121.56 -28.28 82.51
N ARG A 401 -121.39 -28.98 81.39
CA ARG A 401 -122.48 -29.74 80.75
C ARG A 401 -122.90 -30.97 81.57
N GLU A 402 -121.94 -31.67 82.16
CA GLU A 402 -122.19 -32.80 83.06
C GLU A 402 -122.91 -32.34 84.33
N ALA A 403 -122.54 -31.20 84.91
CA ALA A 403 -123.22 -30.62 86.06
C ALA A 403 -124.68 -30.22 85.74
N GLU A 404 -124.93 -29.59 84.58
CA GLU A 404 -126.30 -29.29 84.11
C GLU A 404 -127.15 -30.56 83.93
N LEU A 405 -126.55 -31.63 83.40
CA LEU A 405 -127.25 -32.91 83.22
C LEU A 405 -127.53 -33.61 84.54
N LEU A 406 -126.59 -33.54 85.50
CA LEU A 406 -126.75 -34.13 86.84
C LEU A 406 -127.85 -33.41 87.63
N ASP A 407 -127.95 -32.09 87.52
CA ASP A 407 -129.04 -31.33 88.16
C ASP A 407 -130.41 -31.68 87.55
N LYS A 408 -130.48 -31.84 86.22
CA LYS A 408 -131.69 -32.34 85.53
C LYS A 408 -132.07 -33.77 85.96
N ILE A 409 -131.11 -34.67 86.11
CA ILE A 409 -131.35 -36.05 86.58
C ILE A 409 -131.90 -36.03 88.01
N ASN A 410 -131.32 -35.23 88.90
CA ASN A 410 -131.78 -35.10 90.28
C ASN A 410 -133.20 -34.49 90.37
N GLN A 411 -133.52 -33.50 89.54
CA GLN A 411 -134.87 -32.95 89.43
C GLN A 411 -135.90 -34.00 88.94
N LEU A 412 -135.54 -34.80 87.93
CA LEU A 412 -136.39 -35.88 87.42
C LEU A 412 -136.58 -37.00 88.45
N GLN A 413 -135.54 -37.37 89.21
CA GLN A 413 -135.66 -38.36 90.29
C GLN A 413 -136.56 -37.88 91.43
N LYS A 414 -136.59 -36.58 91.73
CA LYS A 414 -137.50 -35.99 92.71
C LYS A 414 -138.96 -36.06 92.24
N GLN A 415 -139.21 -35.82 90.95
CA GLN A 415 -140.53 -35.97 90.33
C GLN A 415 -141.00 -37.43 90.31
N ILE A 416 -140.11 -38.38 90.03
CA ILE A 416 -140.42 -39.82 90.07
C ILE A 416 -140.75 -40.30 91.50
N THR A 417 -140.10 -39.73 92.51
CA THR A 417 -140.34 -40.09 93.92
C THR A 417 -141.67 -39.54 94.44
N GLN A 418 -142.09 -38.35 93.97
CA GLN A 418 -143.43 -37.79 94.25
C GLN A 418 -144.55 -38.53 93.49
N LEU A 419 -144.29 -39.00 92.27
CA LEU A 419 -145.24 -39.81 91.49
C LEU A 419 -145.42 -41.23 92.06
N LYS A 420 -144.42 -41.78 92.76
CA LYS A 420 -144.49 -43.11 93.40
C LYS A 420 -145.27 -43.16 94.72
N SER A 421 -145.43 -42.04 95.45
CA SER A 421 -146.20 -42.02 96.71
C SER A 421 -147.69 -41.73 96.51
N GLN A 422 -148.11 -41.30 95.32
CA GLN A 422 -149.51 -41.03 94.97
C GLN A 422 -150.21 -42.18 94.22
N GLN A 423 -149.48 -43.24 93.86
CA GLN A 423 -149.96 -44.30 92.97
C GLN A 423 -150.29 -45.64 93.68
N THR A 424 -150.16 -45.73 95.01
CA THR A 424 -150.32 -46.99 95.78
C THR A 424 -151.64 -47.12 96.56
N GLU A 425 -152.60 -46.23 96.37
CA GLU A 425 -153.88 -46.28 97.10
C GLU A 425 -155.13 -46.26 96.21
N ASN A 426 -155.01 -46.25 94.88
CA ASN A 426 -156.15 -46.02 93.98
C ASN A 426 -156.32 -47.02 92.81
N TYR A 427 -155.74 -48.23 92.93
CA TYR A 427 -155.86 -49.31 91.93
C TYR A 427 -156.40 -50.64 92.51
N GLN A 428 -157.46 -50.59 93.32
CA GLN A 428 -158.35 -51.76 93.51
C GLN A 428 -159.84 -51.51 93.22
N GLU A 429 -160.27 -50.32 92.78
CA GLU A 429 -161.72 -50.11 92.56
C GLU A 429 -162.07 -49.22 91.36
N ARG A 430 -161.31 -49.30 90.25
CA ARG A 430 -161.76 -48.71 88.98
C ARG A 430 -161.26 -49.41 87.72
N ALA A 431 -161.19 -50.74 87.78
CA ALA A 431 -161.19 -51.62 86.61
C ALA A 431 -162.56 -51.70 85.90
N ALA A 432 -163.51 -50.78 86.20
CA ALA A 432 -164.87 -50.79 85.63
C ALA A 432 -165.40 -49.43 85.14
N GLN A 433 -164.57 -48.38 85.02
CA GLN A 433 -165.00 -47.08 84.43
C GLN A 433 -164.11 -46.57 83.29
N LEU A 434 -163.29 -47.46 82.74
CA LEU A 434 -162.33 -47.21 81.65
C LEU A 434 -162.95 -47.28 80.24
N VAL A 435 -164.28 -47.26 80.11
CA VAL A 435 -164.95 -47.34 78.79
C VAL A 435 -165.70 -46.05 78.41
N THR A 436 -165.86 -45.09 79.32
CA THR A 436 -166.65 -43.87 79.03
C THR A 436 -165.84 -42.56 79.05
N GLN A 437 -164.60 -42.56 79.52
CA GLN A 437 -163.73 -41.36 79.53
C GLN A 437 -162.70 -41.29 78.38
N ILE A 438 -162.63 -42.33 77.53
CA ILE A 438 -161.75 -42.39 76.35
C ILE A 438 -162.13 -41.37 75.25
N ASN A 439 -163.33 -40.79 75.28
CA ASN A 439 -163.81 -39.88 74.23
C ASN A 439 -163.73 -38.37 74.53
N GLN A 440 -163.21 -37.92 75.68
CA GLN A 440 -163.21 -36.49 76.05
C GLN A 440 -161.84 -35.82 76.20
N LEU A 441 -160.73 -36.55 76.13
CA LEU A 441 -159.38 -35.95 76.24
C LEU A 441 -158.54 -36.02 74.95
N GLN A 442 -159.15 -36.49 73.85
CA GLN A 442 -158.64 -36.35 72.49
C GLN A 442 -158.76 -34.92 71.91
N GLN A 443 -159.22 -33.94 72.68
CA GLN A 443 -159.48 -32.57 72.20
C GLN A 443 -158.59 -31.46 72.80
N GLN A 444 -157.59 -31.80 73.63
CA GLN A 444 -156.68 -30.82 74.26
C GLN A 444 -155.20 -30.95 73.87
N ILE A 445 -154.86 -31.92 73.00
CA ILE A 445 -153.47 -32.21 72.57
C ILE A 445 -153.03 -31.35 71.36
N ALA A 446 -153.92 -30.56 70.73
CA ALA A 446 -153.62 -29.82 69.49
C ALA A 446 -153.23 -28.33 69.67
N GLU A 447 -153.36 -27.72 70.86
CA GLU A 447 -153.18 -26.26 71.03
C GLU A 447 -151.76 -25.85 71.51
N VAL A 448 -150.98 -26.78 72.09
CA VAL A 448 -149.63 -26.48 72.64
C VAL A 448 -148.51 -26.64 71.61
N GLN A 449 -148.78 -27.27 70.46
CA GLN A 449 -147.79 -27.46 69.38
C GLN A 449 -147.70 -26.28 68.39
N ARG A 450 -148.42 -25.16 68.61
CA ARG A 450 -148.43 -23.98 67.73
C ARG A 450 -147.56 -22.80 68.19
N GLN A 451 -146.99 -22.81 69.41
CA GLN A 451 -146.27 -21.65 69.97
C GLN A 451 -144.74 -21.79 70.06
N HIS A 452 -144.15 -22.88 69.55
CA HIS A 452 -142.69 -23.10 69.60
C HIS A 452 -142.00 -23.14 68.22
N GLN A 453 -142.57 -22.45 67.23
CA GLN A 453 -142.03 -22.35 65.87
C GLN A 453 -141.84 -20.92 65.35
N GLU A 454 -142.05 -19.88 66.17
CA GLU A 454 -141.90 -18.46 65.78
C GLU A 454 -140.62 -17.78 66.30
N GLN A 455 -139.90 -18.37 67.26
CA GLN A 455 -138.66 -17.78 67.82
C GLN A 455 -137.35 -18.34 67.22
N THR A 456 -137.40 -19.34 66.34
CA THR A 456 -136.19 -19.98 65.79
C THR A 456 -135.75 -19.40 64.43
N CYS A 457 -136.52 -18.49 63.81
CA CYS A 457 -136.21 -17.94 62.48
C CYS A 457 -135.64 -16.50 62.44
N GLN A 458 -135.57 -15.76 63.56
CA GLN A 458 -134.99 -14.40 63.57
C GLN A 458 -133.50 -14.33 63.98
N GLY A 459 -132.98 -15.33 64.71
CA GLY A 459 -131.57 -15.31 65.17
C GLY A 459 -130.53 -15.79 64.13
N GLN A 460 -130.90 -16.62 63.16
CA GLN A 460 -129.93 -17.22 62.21
C GLN A 460 -129.53 -16.30 61.04
N ALA A 461 -130.33 -15.28 60.70
CA ALA A 461 -130.01 -14.33 59.63
C ALA A 461 -128.99 -13.27 60.05
N GLU A 462 -128.99 -12.86 61.33
CA GLU A 462 -128.16 -11.76 61.84
C GLU A 462 -126.68 -12.17 62.02
N TYR A 463 -126.42 -13.42 62.42
CA TYR A 463 -125.06 -13.98 62.52
C TYR A 463 -124.41 -14.23 61.16
N THR A 464 -125.19 -14.56 60.14
CA THR A 464 -124.68 -14.84 58.79
C THR A 464 -124.20 -13.56 58.09
N LEU A 465 -124.88 -12.42 58.30
CA LEU A 465 -124.48 -11.13 57.75
C LEU A 465 -123.14 -10.62 58.33
N LYS A 466 -122.93 -10.81 59.63
CA LYS A 466 -121.74 -10.32 60.35
C LYS A 466 -120.48 -11.12 60.04
N ILE A 467 -120.63 -12.41 59.77
CA ILE A 467 -119.52 -13.29 59.33
C ILE A 467 -119.02 -12.87 57.94
N ASN A 468 -119.92 -12.57 57.01
CA ASN A 468 -119.53 -12.18 55.64
C ASN A 468 -118.82 -10.82 55.58
N GLN A 469 -119.23 -9.85 56.40
CA GLN A 469 -118.57 -8.53 56.48
C GLN A 469 -117.14 -8.63 57.04
N LEU A 470 -116.91 -9.47 58.04
CA LEU A 470 -115.57 -9.70 58.59
C LEU A 470 -114.65 -10.43 57.59
N GLN A 471 -115.20 -11.37 56.81
CA GLN A 471 -114.44 -12.06 55.76
C GLN A 471 -114.02 -11.11 54.63
N GLN A 472 -114.87 -10.14 54.26
CA GLN A 472 -114.54 -9.11 53.27
C GLN A 472 -113.41 -8.19 53.78
N HIS A 473 -113.49 -7.71 55.02
CA HIS A 473 -112.45 -6.86 55.61
C HIS A 473 -111.09 -7.56 55.70
N ILE A 474 -111.06 -8.86 56.01
CA ILE A 474 -109.82 -9.66 56.04
C ILE A 474 -109.20 -9.78 54.63
N ALA A 475 -110.02 -9.90 53.59
CA ALA A 475 -109.53 -9.96 52.21
C ALA A 475 -108.94 -8.62 51.74
N GLU A 476 -109.59 -7.51 52.06
CA GLU A 476 -109.10 -6.15 51.73
C GLU A 476 -107.77 -5.86 52.43
N LEU A 477 -107.63 -6.17 53.72
CA LEU A 477 -106.38 -5.97 54.47
C LEU A 477 -105.22 -6.82 53.93
N LYS A 478 -105.47 -8.09 53.56
CA LYS A 478 -104.45 -8.95 52.93
C LYS A 478 -103.95 -8.40 51.60
N THR A 479 -104.86 -7.81 50.81
CA THR A 479 -104.50 -7.24 49.51
C THR A 479 -103.66 -5.98 49.69
N GLN A 480 -104.03 -5.13 50.66
CA GLN A 480 -103.29 -3.90 50.97
C GLN A 480 -101.90 -4.16 51.57
N GLU A 481 -101.74 -5.15 52.45
CA GLU A 481 -100.43 -5.56 52.95
C GLU A 481 -99.53 -6.11 51.84
N ALA A 482 -100.07 -6.93 50.92
CA ALA A 482 -99.31 -7.46 49.79
C ALA A 482 -98.82 -6.35 48.84
N GLU A 483 -99.64 -5.34 48.57
CA GLU A 483 -99.28 -4.17 47.76
C GLU A 483 -98.18 -3.33 48.43
N ASN A 484 -98.31 -3.09 49.75
CA ASN A 484 -97.32 -2.35 50.54
C ASN A 484 -95.97 -3.08 50.61
N ILE A 485 -95.97 -4.41 50.78
CA ILE A 485 -94.75 -5.22 50.75
C ILE A 485 -94.07 -5.09 49.38
N LYS A 486 -94.85 -5.18 48.29
CA LYS A 486 -94.34 -5.10 46.91
C LYS A 486 -93.74 -3.72 46.60
N GLN A 487 -94.35 -2.64 47.06
CA GLN A 487 -93.78 -1.29 46.94
C GLN A 487 -92.48 -1.14 47.75
N ARG A 488 -92.44 -1.66 48.99
CA ARG A 488 -91.25 -1.60 49.84
C ARG A 488 -90.07 -2.39 49.26
N GLU A 489 -90.35 -3.56 48.68
CA GLU A 489 -89.35 -4.37 47.98
C GLU A 489 -88.79 -3.66 46.74
N ALA A 490 -89.64 -2.98 45.97
CA ALA A 490 -89.21 -2.20 44.80
C ALA A 490 -88.33 -1.00 45.21
N GLU A 491 -88.69 -0.27 46.27
CA GLU A 491 -87.87 0.83 46.82
C GLU A 491 -86.52 0.34 47.33
N LEU A 492 -86.50 -0.76 48.11
CA LEU A 492 -85.25 -1.36 48.61
C LEU A 492 -84.34 -1.82 47.47
N LYS A 493 -84.91 -2.39 46.40
CA LYS A 493 -84.15 -2.82 45.22
C LYS A 493 -83.53 -1.63 44.49
N SER A 494 -84.30 -0.55 44.31
CA SER A 494 -83.81 0.70 43.71
C SER A 494 -82.71 1.36 44.54
N GLN A 495 -82.86 1.43 45.87
CA GLN A 495 -81.85 2.01 46.76
C GLN A 495 -80.56 1.19 46.80
N ASN A 496 -80.66 -0.15 46.81
CA ASN A 496 -79.49 -1.01 46.78
C ASN A 496 -78.75 -0.92 45.44
N GLN A 497 -79.48 -0.78 44.32
CA GLN A 497 -78.88 -0.60 43.01
C GLN A 497 -78.13 0.74 42.91
N GLN A 498 -78.71 1.85 43.37
CA GLN A 498 -78.02 3.15 43.41
C GLN A 498 -76.76 3.13 44.29
N LYS A 499 -76.81 2.47 45.46
CA LYS A 499 -75.62 2.32 46.31
C LYS A 499 -74.53 1.47 45.64
N LEU A 500 -74.92 0.42 44.92
CA LEU A 500 -73.98 -0.42 44.18
C LEU A 500 -73.28 0.38 43.07
N GLU A 501 -74.04 1.14 42.28
CA GLU A 501 -73.51 2.02 41.23
C GLU A 501 -72.58 3.11 41.79
N GLN A 502 -72.91 3.69 42.96
CA GLN A 502 -72.04 4.63 43.65
C GLN A 502 -70.72 3.99 44.11
N TYR A 503 -70.78 2.78 44.70
CA TYR A 503 -69.58 2.06 45.11
C TYR A 503 -68.70 1.65 43.92
N GLU A 504 -69.31 1.19 42.82
CA GLU A 504 -68.58 0.85 41.60
C GLU A 504 -67.90 2.09 40.99
N SER A 505 -68.58 3.23 40.97
CA SER A 505 -68.00 4.49 40.49
C SER A 505 -66.84 4.98 41.36
N GLN A 506 -66.95 4.86 42.69
CA GLN A 506 -65.87 5.23 43.61
C GLN A 506 -64.66 4.30 43.46
N LEU A 507 -64.89 2.99 43.36
CA LEU A 507 -63.82 2.00 43.20
C LEU A 507 -63.07 2.21 41.87
N LYS A 508 -63.82 2.50 40.79
CA LYS A 508 -63.25 2.78 39.47
C LYS A 508 -62.39 4.04 39.47
N LEU A 509 -62.85 5.11 40.11
CA LEU A 509 -62.09 6.35 40.24
C LEU A 509 -60.81 6.14 41.06
N GLN A 510 -60.92 5.44 42.19
CA GLN A 510 -59.77 5.15 43.06
C GLN A 510 -58.72 4.29 42.34
N HIS A 511 -59.14 3.27 41.58
CA HIS A 511 -58.22 2.47 40.78
C HIS A 511 -57.59 3.27 39.64
N GLN A 512 -58.34 4.18 39.00
CA GLN A 512 -57.81 5.04 37.96
C GLN A 512 -56.73 6.00 38.48
N GLU A 513 -56.97 6.63 39.64
CA GLU A 513 -55.97 7.49 40.29
C GLU A 513 -54.73 6.69 40.73
N GLN A 514 -54.92 5.49 41.29
CA GLN A 514 -53.80 4.61 41.66
C GLN A 514 -52.95 4.22 40.44
N LEU A 515 -53.58 3.89 39.31
CA LEU A 515 -52.88 3.58 38.07
C LEU A 515 -52.12 4.79 37.53
N GLN A 516 -52.75 5.97 37.48
CA GLN A 516 -52.10 7.20 37.01
C GLN A 516 -50.92 7.60 37.90
N ASN A 517 -51.06 7.49 39.21
CA ASN A 517 -49.95 7.76 40.14
C ASN A 517 -48.81 6.75 39.98
N ARG A 518 -49.13 5.48 39.77
CA ARG A 518 -48.13 4.42 39.52
C ARG A 518 -47.40 4.63 38.20
N GLU A 519 -48.11 5.03 37.15
CA GLU A 519 -47.54 5.37 35.84
C GLU A 519 -46.62 6.59 35.92
N ALA A 520 -47.04 7.64 36.64
CA ALA A 520 -46.21 8.82 36.85
C ALA A 520 -44.93 8.50 37.65
N GLU A 521 -45.04 7.67 38.68
CA GLU A 521 -43.92 7.21 39.50
C GLU A 521 -42.93 6.37 38.68
N LEU A 522 -43.43 5.40 37.91
CA LEU A 522 -42.61 4.59 36.98
C LEU A 522 -41.92 5.46 35.93
N LYS A 523 -42.64 6.42 35.33
CA LYS A 523 -42.06 7.33 34.34
C LYS A 523 -40.96 8.20 34.93
N SER A 524 -41.13 8.69 36.16
CA SER A 524 -40.10 9.44 36.88
C SER A 524 -38.87 8.58 37.18
N GLN A 525 -39.06 7.34 37.64
CA GLN A 525 -37.97 6.41 37.92
C GLN A 525 -37.18 6.04 36.66
N TYR A 526 -37.86 5.78 35.54
CA TYR A 526 -37.19 5.52 34.27
C TYR A 526 -36.42 6.73 33.77
N GLN A 527 -36.98 7.93 33.89
CA GLN A 527 -36.28 9.16 33.48
C GLN A 527 -35.01 9.39 34.32
N GLU A 528 -35.09 9.16 35.63
CA GLU A 528 -33.93 9.30 36.53
C GLU A 528 -32.85 8.26 36.21
N GLN A 529 -33.24 7.00 35.96
CA GLN A 529 -32.31 5.96 35.50
C GLN A 529 -31.66 6.34 34.16
N LEU A 530 -32.44 6.84 33.20
CA LEU A 530 -31.94 7.23 31.89
C LEU A 530 -30.93 8.38 31.99
N ASN A 531 -31.24 9.41 32.79
CA ASN A 531 -30.34 10.52 33.06
C ASN A 531 -29.04 10.07 33.75
N ASN A 532 -29.13 9.09 34.66
CA ASN A 532 -27.97 8.53 35.34
C ASN A 532 -27.09 7.70 34.37
N TYR A 533 -27.71 6.90 33.50
CA TYR A 533 -26.99 6.20 32.43
C TYR A 533 -26.32 7.16 31.45
N GLU A 534 -27.02 8.21 31.03
CA GLU A 534 -26.47 9.24 30.13
C GLU A 534 -25.29 9.99 30.77
N SER A 535 -25.40 10.30 32.08
CA SER A 535 -24.32 10.92 32.84
C SER A 535 -23.09 10.00 32.97
N GLN A 536 -23.31 8.71 33.22
CA GLN A 536 -22.24 7.70 33.30
C GLN A 536 -21.56 7.52 31.94
N LEU A 537 -22.34 7.44 30.85
CA LEU A 537 -21.81 7.31 29.50
C LEU A 537 -20.96 8.53 29.11
N LYS A 538 -21.43 9.73 29.46
CA LYS A 538 -20.70 10.98 29.21
C LYS A 538 -19.39 11.05 29.99
N LEU A 539 -19.39 10.62 31.26
CA LEU A 539 -18.18 10.56 32.08
C LEU A 539 -17.18 9.53 31.52
N GLN A 540 -17.65 8.35 31.13
CA GLN A 540 -16.82 7.30 30.54
C GLN A 540 -16.19 7.76 29.21
N HIS A 541 -16.96 8.44 28.35
CA HIS A 541 -16.42 9.01 27.11
C HIS A 541 -15.40 10.13 27.38
N GLN A 542 -15.63 10.96 28.40
CA GLN A 542 -14.69 12.01 28.78
C GLN A 542 -13.36 11.43 29.30
N GLU A 543 -13.40 10.39 30.14
CA GLU A 543 -12.20 9.68 30.61
C GLU A 543 -11.46 9.01 29.45
N GLN A 544 -12.19 8.39 28.51
CA GLN A 544 -11.58 7.79 27.32
C GLN A 544 -10.89 8.84 26.44
N LEU A 545 -11.49 10.01 26.24
CA LEU A 545 -10.89 11.11 25.49
C LEU A 545 -9.64 11.64 26.20
N GLN A 546 -9.68 11.85 27.52
CA GLN A 546 -8.52 12.30 28.29
C GLN A 546 -7.37 11.30 28.26
N ASN A 547 -7.66 10.00 28.38
CA ASN A 547 -6.64 8.96 28.26
C ASN A 547 -6.04 8.93 26.85
N ARG A 548 -6.87 9.11 25.81
CA ARG A 548 -6.41 9.19 24.41
C ARG A 548 -5.53 10.41 24.16
N GLU A 549 -5.89 11.55 24.74
CA GLU A 549 -5.09 12.77 24.67
C GLU A 549 -3.74 12.61 25.37
N SER A 550 -3.71 11.94 26.54
CA SER A 550 -2.47 11.60 27.24
C SER A 550 -1.58 10.66 26.42
N GLU A 551 -2.15 9.59 25.85
CA GLU A 551 -1.43 8.65 24.97
C GLU A 551 -0.85 9.35 23.73
N LEU A 552 -1.61 10.27 23.14
CA LEU A 552 -1.16 11.07 22.00
C LEU A 552 -0.04 12.04 22.41
N SER A 553 -0.16 12.67 23.58
CA SER A 553 0.88 13.53 24.13
C SER A 553 2.19 12.76 24.36
N ASP A 554 2.12 11.57 24.96
CA ASP A 554 3.29 10.71 25.17
C ASP A 554 3.94 10.28 23.86
N LYS A 555 3.15 9.95 22.83
CA LYS A 555 3.65 9.63 21.49
C LYS A 555 4.32 10.83 20.82
N VAL A 556 3.76 12.02 20.97
CA VAL A 556 4.38 13.25 20.45
C VAL A 556 5.73 13.49 21.13
N ASN A 557 5.82 13.29 22.45
CA ASN A 557 7.07 13.42 23.19
C ASN A 557 8.11 12.37 22.75
N GLN A 558 7.70 11.12 22.53
CA GLN A 558 8.58 10.06 22.00
C GLN A 558 9.08 10.39 20.59
N LEU A 559 8.21 10.88 19.71
CA LEU A 559 8.60 11.30 18.36
C LEU A 559 9.57 12.48 18.39
N GLN A 560 9.34 13.46 19.27
CA GLN A 560 10.27 14.58 19.46
C GLN A 560 11.64 14.11 19.95
N GLN A 561 11.69 13.15 20.88
CA GLN A 561 12.94 12.56 21.34
C GLN A 561 13.66 11.81 20.21
N HIS A 562 12.94 11.01 19.43
CA HIS A 562 13.52 10.27 18.30
C HIS A 562 14.05 11.20 17.20
N ILE A 563 13.38 12.34 16.96
CA ILE A 563 13.89 13.38 16.05
C ILE A 563 15.18 14.01 16.59
N ALA A 564 15.29 14.23 17.90
CA ALA A 564 16.50 14.75 18.51
C ALA A 564 17.67 13.74 18.41
N GLU A 565 17.40 12.46 18.63
CA GLU A 565 18.38 11.37 18.47
C GLU A 565 18.86 11.26 17.02
N LEU A 566 17.96 11.32 16.04
CA LEU A 566 18.31 11.32 14.62
C LEU A 566 19.17 12.53 14.22
N LYS A 567 18.88 13.73 14.76
CA LYS A 567 19.71 14.92 14.53
C LYS A 567 21.12 14.77 15.08
N ILE A 568 21.27 14.15 16.25
CA ILE A 568 22.59 13.88 16.83
C ILE A 568 23.34 12.86 15.96
N GLN A 569 22.66 11.81 15.52
CA GLN A 569 23.24 10.77 14.67
C GLN A 569 23.66 11.30 13.29
N GLU A 570 22.83 12.14 12.66
CA GLU A 570 23.19 12.80 11.40
C GLU A 570 24.40 13.73 11.57
N ALA A 571 24.45 14.52 12.64
CA ALA A 571 25.60 15.38 12.92
C ALA A 571 26.89 14.57 13.14
N GLU A 572 26.79 13.42 13.80
CA GLU A 572 27.92 12.52 14.03
C GLU A 572 28.38 11.81 12.74
N ASN A 573 27.43 11.37 11.91
CA ASN A 573 27.71 10.81 10.58
C ASN A 573 28.38 11.83 9.66
N ILE A 574 27.90 13.08 9.64
CA ILE A 574 28.53 14.17 8.87
C ILE A 574 29.95 14.39 9.36
N LYS A 575 30.17 14.45 10.67
CA LYS A 575 31.51 14.64 11.25
C LYS A 575 32.46 13.49 10.93
N GLN A 576 31.97 12.24 10.95
CA GLN A 576 32.76 11.08 10.52
C GLN A 576 33.10 11.16 9.04
N ARG A 577 32.13 11.53 8.19
CA ARG A 577 32.34 11.65 6.75
C ARG A 577 33.33 12.76 6.40
N GLU A 578 33.26 13.89 7.09
CA GLU A 578 34.24 14.98 6.96
C GLU A 578 35.65 14.52 7.36
N ALA A 579 35.78 13.72 8.43
CA ALA A 579 37.05 13.16 8.86
C ALA A 579 37.61 12.14 7.85
N GLU A 580 36.77 11.26 7.31
CA GLU A 580 37.14 10.32 6.24
C GLU A 580 37.60 11.06 4.97
N LEU A 581 36.85 12.08 4.56
CA LEU A 581 37.19 12.87 3.36
C LEU A 581 38.52 13.61 3.54
N SER A 582 38.75 14.16 4.74
CA SER A 582 40.00 14.82 5.09
C SER A 582 41.18 13.84 5.06
N LEU A 583 41.01 12.63 5.60
CA LEU A 583 42.03 11.58 5.56
C LEU A 583 42.33 11.15 4.12
N GLN A 584 41.30 10.96 3.30
CA GLN A 584 41.44 10.60 1.89
C GLN A 584 42.19 11.68 1.10
N HIS A 585 41.88 12.96 1.32
CA HIS A 585 42.63 14.06 0.69
C HIS A 585 44.09 14.10 1.16
N GLN A 586 44.36 13.81 2.43
CA GLN A 586 45.72 13.74 2.94
C GLN A 586 46.51 12.60 2.31
N GLU A 587 45.90 11.42 2.16
CA GLU A 587 46.52 10.27 1.48
C GLU A 587 46.80 10.58 0.00
N GLN A 588 45.86 11.23 -0.69
CA GLN A 588 46.05 11.67 -2.07
C GLN A 588 47.20 12.66 -2.19
N LEU A 589 47.27 13.67 -1.32
CA LEU A 589 48.38 14.63 -1.27
C LEU A 589 49.73 13.93 -1.04
N ASN A 590 49.80 13.00 -0.09
CA ASN A 590 51.01 12.24 0.20
C ASN A 590 51.43 11.38 -1.01
N ASN A 591 50.47 10.81 -1.74
CA ASN A 591 50.73 10.01 -2.93
C ASN A 591 51.24 10.88 -4.09
N TYR A 592 50.62 12.05 -4.32
CA TYR A 592 51.12 13.03 -5.28
C TYR A 592 52.53 13.52 -4.93
N GLU A 593 52.80 13.83 -3.67
CA GLU A 593 54.13 14.25 -3.22
C GLU A 593 55.18 13.13 -3.43
N SER A 594 54.80 11.88 -3.20
CA SER A 594 55.67 10.71 -3.42
C SER A 594 55.94 10.48 -4.92
N GLN A 595 54.92 10.61 -5.77
CA GLN A 595 55.09 10.53 -7.23
C GLN A 595 55.98 11.65 -7.77
N LEU A 596 55.79 12.88 -7.28
CA LEU A 596 56.61 14.03 -7.68
C LEU A 596 58.08 13.84 -7.27
N LYS A 597 58.33 13.31 -6.06
CA LYS A 597 59.68 12.96 -5.60
C LYS A 597 60.32 11.88 -6.46
N LEU A 598 59.57 10.82 -6.79
CA LEU A 598 60.08 9.73 -7.63
C LEU A 598 60.43 10.24 -9.04
N GLN A 599 59.55 11.04 -9.65
CA GLN A 599 59.78 11.63 -10.95
C GLN A 599 61.01 12.56 -10.95
N HIS A 600 61.19 13.38 -9.91
CA HIS A 600 62.40 14.19 -9.76
C HIS A 600 63.66 13.34 -9.61
N GLN A 601 63.58 12.24 -8.86
CA GLN A 601 64.70 11.33 -8.67
C GLN A 601 65.10 10.62 -9.98
N GLU A 602 64.12 10.17 -10.76
CA GLU A 602 64.36 9.58 -12.09
C GLU A 602 64.98 10.59 -13.05
N GLN A 603 64.48 11.84 -13.07
CA GLN A 603 65.05 12.91 -13.88
C GLN A 603 66.51 13.23 -13.49
N LEU A 604 66.82 13.23 -12.19
CA LEU A 604 68.19 13.42 -11.71
C LEU A 604 69.09 12.26 -12.13
N GLN A 605 68.65 11.02 -11.97
CA GLN A 605 69.41 9.84 -12.39
C GLN A 605 69.67 9.82 -13.91
N GLN A 606 68.67 10.22 -14.70
CA GLN A 606 68.81 10.32 -16.15
C GLN A 606 69.82 11.42 -16.53
N ARG A 607 69.77 12.58 -15.88
CA ARG A 607 70.72 13.67 -16.07
C ARG A 607 72.15 13.27 -15.68
N GLU A 608 72.30 12.53 -14.59
CA GLU A 608 73.59 12.00 -14.14
C GLU A 608 74.16 10.98 -15.13
N ALA A 609 73.32 10.07 -15.66
CA ALA A 609 73.71 9.09 -16.67
C ALA A 609 74.11 9.75 -17.99
N GLU A 610 73.34 10.75 -18.46
CA GLU A 610 73.67 11.54 -19.65
C GLU A 610 75.00 12.27 -19.47
N LEU A 611 75.20 12.93 -18.32
CA LEU A 611 76.45 13.63 -18.03
C LEU A 611 77.64 12.65 -17.97
N HIS A 612 77.44 11.47 -17.37
CA HIS A 612 78.47 10.43 -17.31
C HIS A 612 78.83 9.91 -18.72
N SER A 613 77.84 9.68 -19.58
CA SER A 613 78.05 9.26 -20.96
C SER A 613 78.82 10.31 -21.75
N GLN A 614 78.47 11.59 -21.61
CA GLN A 614 79.20 12.70 -22.25
C GLN A 614 80.65 12.79 -21.78
N TYR A 615 80.90 12.64 -20.47
CA TYR A 615 82.27 12.61 -19.95
C TYR A 615 83.06 11.41 -20.49
N GLN A 616 82.45 10.23 -20.61
CA GLN A 616 83.10 9.05 -21.19
C GLN A 616 83.44 9.26 -22.67
N GLU A 617 82.53 9.83 -23.46
CA GLU A 617 82.80 10.16 -24.87
C GLU A 617 83.95 11.17 -25.00
N GLN A 618 83.96 12.22 -24.19
CA GLN A 618 85.06 13.20 -24.17
C GLN A 618 86.40 12.55 -23.80
N LEU A 619 86.40 11.63 -22.83
CA LEU A 619 87.60 10.87 -22.46
C LEU A 619 88.08 9.97 -23.60
N GLN A 620 87.19 9.20 -24.23
CA GLN A 620 87.55 8.34 -25.37
C GLN A 620 88.06 9.16 -26.56
N GLN A 621 87.45 10.31 -26.83
CA GLN A 621 87.90 11.22 -27.88
C GLN A 621 89.29 11.76 -27.55
N ARG A 622 89.53 12.21 -26.32
CA ARG A 622 90.85 12.70 -25.89
C ARG A 622 91.93 11.62 -25.91
N GLU A 623 91.59 10.39 -25.53
CA GLU A 623 92.49 9.24 -25.65
C GLU A 623 92.82 8.93 -27.11
N SER A 624 91.85 9.03 -28.01
CA SER A 624 92.07 8.82 -29.45
C SER A 624 92.97 9.90 -30.06
N GLU A 625 92.78 11.17 -29.66
CA GLU A 625 93.62 12.31 -30.04
C GLU A 625 95.05 12.10 -29.55
N LEU A 626 95.24 11.77 -28.27
CA LEU A 626 96.57 11.53 -27.69
C LEU A 626 97.28 10.35 -28.38
N ARG A 627 96.57 9.25 -28.69
CA ARG A 627 97.15 8.14 -29.47
C ARG A 627 97.55 8.57 -30.88
N GLN A 628 96.81 9.49 -31.49
CA GLN A 628 97.12 9.99 -32.82
C GLN A 628 98.29 10.98 -32.80
N GLU A 629 98.34 11.87 -31.82
CA GLU A 629 99.48 12.74 -31.55
C GLU A 629 100.75 11.92 -31.26
N GLU A 630 100.64 10.87 -30.44
CA GLU A 630 101.75 9.97 -30.13
C GLU A 630 102.22 9.20 -31.37
N LYS A 631 101.30 8.68 -32.20
CA LYS A 631 101.65 8.07 -33.49
C LYS A 631 102.36 9.05 -34.43
N GLU A 632 101.89 10.29 -34.54
CA GLU A 632 102.53 11.31 -35.36
C GLU A 632 103.88 11.75 -34.78
N ARG A 633 104.03 11.77 -33.45
CA ARG A 633 105.30 12.05 -32.78
C ARG A 633 106.32 10.93 -33.01
N ILE A 634 105.89 9.67 -32.90
CA ILE A 634 106.71 8.49 -33.22
C ILE A 634 107.08 8.51 -34.71
N LYS A 635 106.14 8.82 -35.60
CA LYS A 635 106.39 8.93 -37.05
C LYS A 635 107.38 10.04 -37.38
N LYS A 636 107.28 11.20 -36.73
CA LYS A 636 108.29 12.27 -36.82
C LYS A 636 109.65 11.80 -36.32
N GLN A 637 109.71 11.12 -35.17
CA GLN A 637 110.96 10.55 -34.65
C GLN A 637 111.55 9.49 -35.58
N ILE A 638 110.72 8.64 -36.22
CA ILE A 638 111.16 7.67 -37.22
C ILE A 638 111.71 8.40 -38.44
N ASN A 639 111.01 9.42 -38.97
CA ASN A 639 111.51 10.19 -40.11
C ASN A 639 112.80 10.96 -39.77
N GLU A 640 112.91 11.50 -38.56
CA GLU A 640 114.11 12.15 -38.05
C GLU A 640 115.26 11.15 -37.92
N LEU A 641 115.01 9.95 -37.38
CA LEU A 641 115.98 8.87 -37.28
C LEU A 641 116.37 8.32 -38.66
N GLU A 642 115.44 8.20 -39.61
CA GLU A 642 115.72 7.83 -40.99
C GLU A 642 116.54 8.91 -41.71
N SER A 643 116.29 10.19 -41.42
CA SER A 643 117.12 11.31 -41.89
C SER A 643 118.51 11.27 -41.25
N GLN A 644 118.62 10.98 -39.95
CA GLN A 644 119.89 10.82 -39.24
C GLN A 644 120.64 9.55 -39.66
N ILE A 645 119.94 8.47 -40.04
CA ILE A 645 120.53 7.25 -40.61
C ILE A 645 121.01 7.55 -42.03
N LYS A 646 120.27 8.28 -42.86
CA LYS A 646 120.75 8.76 -44.17
C LYS A 646 121.94 9.72 -44.04
N GLU A 647 121.93 10.61 -43.06
CA GLU A 647 123.08 11.48 -42.77
C GLU A 647 124.26 10.70 -42.20
N ARG A 648 124.04 9.66 -41.39
CA ARG A 648 125.09 8.77 -40.87
C ARG A 648 125.60 7.81 -41.93
N GLU A 649 124.80 7.38 -42.90
CA GLU A 649 125.26 6.60 -44.07
C GLU A 649 126.04 7.47 -45.06
N ILE A 650 125.73 8.78 -45.15
CA ILE A 650 126.53 9.75 -45.91
C ILE A 650 127.80 10.17 -45.14
N LYS A 651 127.78 10.21 -43.79
CA LYS A 651 128.95 10.54 -42.95
C LYS A 651 129.79 9.33 -42.52
N ALA A 652 129.33 8.09 -42.63
CA ALA A 652 130.11 6.87 -42.31
C ALA A 652 131.03 6.42 -43.46
N ASN A 653 131.11 7.19 -44.55
CA ASN A 653 132.10 7.02 -45.60
C ASN A 653 133.26 8.05 -45.56
N ILE A 654 133.32 8.92 -44.52
CA ILE A 654 134.45 9.84 -44.26
C ILE A 654 134.67 9.99 -42.74
N GLU A 655 135.80 9.43 -42.24
CA GLU A 655 136.54 9.71 -40.97
C GLU A 655 135.81 9.45 -39.63
N VAL A 656 136.22 8.50 -38.77
CA VAL A 656 137.50 8.35 -38.03
C VAL A 656 137.92 9.62 -37.29
N GLN A 657 137.57 9.76 -36.01
CA GLN A 657 138.47 10.08 -34.88
C GLN A 657 137.75 10.48 -33.58
N ASN A 658 138.28 9.94 -32.47
CA ASN A 658 138.61 10.59 -31.19
C ASN A 658 137.56 11.35 -30.34
N ASN A 659 137.51 10.86 -29.08
CA ASN A 659 137.65 11.59 -27.81
C ASN A 659 136.63 12.64 -27.30
N GLU A 660 136.25 12.37 -26.04
CA GLU A 660 136.19 13.30 -24.89
C GLU A 660 134.98 14.23 -24.64
N LYS A 661 134.34 13.96 -23.48
CA LYS A 661 133.91 14.87 -22.37
C LYS A 661 132.73 15.86 -22.51
N LYS A 662 131.69 15.60 -21.65
CA LYS A 662 130.83 16.50 -20.80
C LYS A 662 130.03 17.64 -21.52
N PRO A 663 129.02 18.37 -20.94
CA PRO A 663 128.47 18.44 -19.57
C PRO A 663 126.90 18.54 -19.47
N ASP A 664 126.42 18.86 -18.25
CA ASP A 664 125.20 19.59 -17.84
C ASP A 664 123.78 18.99 -17.89
N SER A 665 123.32 18.68 -16.67
CA SER A 665 121.94 18.46 -16.26
C SER A 665 121.21 19.78 -15.98
N ILE A 666 120.13 20.07 -16.72
CA ILE A 666 119.15 21.09 -16.34
C ILE A 666 117.81 20.40 -16.08
N LYS A 667 117.36 20.50 -14.83
CA LYS A 667 116.03 20.08 -14.35
C LYS A 667 115.05 21.19 -14.67
N GLN A 668 113.92 20.87 -15.29
CA GLN A 668 112.71 21.70 -15.22
C GLN A 668 111.55 20.84 -14.75
N THR A 669 111.20 21.03 -13.49
CA THR A 669 109.99 20.55 -12.81
C THR A 669 108.96 21.66 -12.85
N PHE A 670 107.77 21.38 -13.38
CA PHE A 670 106.59 22.24 -13.22
C PHE A 670 105.61 21.53 -12.28
N THR A 671 105.45 22.08 -11.07
CA THR A 671 104.48 21.64 -10.06
C THR A 671 103.46 22.76 -9.82
N LEU A 672 102.18 22.42 -9.79
CA LEU A 672 101.10 23.24 -9.26
C LEU A 672 100.19 22.33 -8.41
N PRO A 673 100.00 22.63 -7.11
CA PRO A 673 98.93 22.07 -6.29
C PRO A 673 97.83 23.11 -5.99
N LEU A 674 96.61 22.58 -5.82
CA LEU A 674 95.50 23.01 -4.95
C LEU A 674 95.52 24.42 -4.32
N VAL A 675 94.43 25.18 -4.50
CA VAL A 675 93.93 26.18 -3.54
C VAL A 675 92.40 26.16 -3.47
N LEU A 676 91.90 25.97 -2.23
CA LEU A 676 90.56 26.24 -1.68
C LEU A 676 90.35 27.76 -1.47
N ILE A 677 89.10 28.25 -1.52
CA ILE A 677 88.49 29.36 -0.71
C ILE A 677 87.07 29.65 -1.31
N LEU A 678 85.97 29.34 -0.62
CA LEU A 678 85.20 30.13 0.39
C LEU A 678 84.38 31.30 -0.21
N LEU A 679 83.05 31.37 0.06
CA LEU A 679 82.34 32.52 0.65
C LEU A 679 80.79 32.39 0.71
N VAL A 680 80.26 32.74 1.89
CA VAL A 680 78.88 33.11 2.33
C VAL A 680 78.95 34.65 2.58
N PRO A 681 77.91 35.55 2.49
CA PRO A 681 76.75 35.57 3.42
C PRO A 681 75.44 36.41 3.12
N LEU A 682 74.42 36.15 3.98
CA LEU A 682 73.37 37.00 4.62
C LEU A 682 72.61 38.16 3.94
N LEU A 683 71.29 38.23 4.24
CA LEU A 683 70.45 39.39 4.68
C LEU A 683 68.95 38.95 4.65
N GLY A 684 67.98 39.24 5.54
CA GLY A 684 67.86 39.99 6.79
C GLY A 684 66.36 40.34 7.10
N ILE A 685 65.99 40.35 8.39
CA ILE A 685 65.01 41.23 9.09
C ILE A 685 63.57 40.76 9.37
N VAL A 686 63.19 41.02 10.63
CA VAL A 686 61.97 40.77 11.43
C VAL A 686 61.03 41.99 11.42
N GLY A 687 59.71 41.79 11.55
CA GLY A 687 58.89 42.63 12.45
C GLY A 687 57.51 43.14 12.00
N PHE A 688 56.54 42.92 12.90
CA PHE A 688 55.58 43.92 13.43
C PHE A 688 54.11 43.93 12.94
N SER A 689 53.25 43.85 13.94
CA SER A 689 51.78 43.90 14.03
C SER A 689 51.21 45.33 14.04
N ALA A 690 50.01 45.55 13.49
CA ALA A 690 49.03 46.51 14.04
C ALA A 690 47.62 46.35 13.44
N GLN A 691 46.63 46.45 14.33
CA GLN A 691 45.19 46.49 14.08
C GLN A 691 44.78 47.77 13.32
N ASN A 692 43.65 47.72 12.61
CA ASN A 692 42.81 48.90 12.49
C ASN A 692 41.31 48.56 12.50
N THR A 693 40.60 49.29 13.34
CA THR A 693 39.17 49.18 13.61
C THR A 693 38.42 50.18 12.73
N PHE A 694 37.26 49.80 12.17
CA PHE A 694 36.34 50.75 11.55
C PHE A 694 34.95 50.59 12.17
N LYS A 695 34.57 51.59 12.98
CA LYS A 695 33.24 51.77 13.55
C LYS A 695 32.32 52.43 12.50
N ARG A 696 31.10 51.90 12.32
CA ARG A 696 29.94 52.72 11.91
C ARG A 696 28.83 52.58 12.96
N LYS A 697 28.29 53.73 13.37
CA LYS A 697 27.13 53.91 14.25
C LYS A 697 25.81 53.64 13.49
N PRO A 698 24.71 53.33 14.19
CA PRO A 698 23.42 53.01 13.60
C PRO A 698 22.60 54.29 13.34
N GLU A 699 21.92 54.36 12.19
CA GLU A 699 20.85 55.32 11.92
C GLU A 699 19.51 54.58 11.91
N GLN A 700 18.67 54.93 12.87
CA GLN A 700 17.25 54.63 12.90
C GLN A 700 16.54 55.64 11.99
N ASN A 701 15.92 55.17 10.90
CA ASN A 701 14.66 55.67 10.33
C ASN A 701 14.38 54.98 8.97
N THR A 702 13.72 53.82 8.97
CA THR A 702 13.01 53.27 7.79
C THR A 702 12.03 52.14 8.18
N VAL A 703 11.18 52.32 9.20
CA VAL A 703 10.24 51.25 9.59
C VAL A 703 8.97 51.17 8.72
N ASN A 704 8.61 52.19 7.91
CA ASN A 704 7.40 52.13 7.07
C ASN A 704 7.62 51.91 5.56
N ILE A 705 8.87 51.87 5.07
CA ILE A 705 9.17 51.67 3.63
C ILE A 705 9.67 50.24 3.36
N VAL A 706 10.39 49.64 4.31
CA VAL A 706 10.91 48.27 4.16
C VAL A 706 9.78 47.23 4.19
N GLU A 707 8.77 47.40 5.04
CA GLU A 707 7.64 46.46 5.12
C GLU A 707 6.77 46.48 3.85
N LYS A 708 6.50 47.66 3.29
CA LYS A 708 5.73 47.84 2.05
C LYS A 708 6.47 47.30 0.81
N VAL A 709 7.79 47.52 0.70
CA VAL A 709 8.62 47.01 -0.40
C VAL A 709 8.78 45.48 -0.33
N THR A 710 8.84 44.92 0.88
CA THR A 710 8.92 43.45 1.07
C THR A 710 7.57 42.78 0.73
N GLY A 711 6.45 43.40 1.09
CA GLY A 711 5.11 42.93 0.74
C GLY A 711 4.84 42.91 -0.77
N GLU A 712 5.15 44.00 -1.49
CA GLU A 712 4.98 44.08 -2.95
C GLU A 712 5.87 43.09 -3.71
N ASN A 713 7.10 42.83 -3.22
CA ASN A 713 8.01 41.84 -3.82
C ASN A 713 7.51 40.41 -3.66
N ASN A 714 6.88 40.08 -2.52
CA ASN A 714 6.29 38.76 -2.29
C ASN A 714 5.09 38.51 -3.20
N ILE A 715 4.23 39.51 -3.44
CA ILE A 715 3.07 39.40 -4.34
C ILE A 715 3.53 39.14 -5.78
N LYS A 716 4.52 39.89 -6.28
CA LYS A 716 5.07 39.69 -7.64
C LYS A 716 5.74 38.33 -7.80
N SER A 717 6.50 37.91 -6.78
CA SER A 717 7.16 36.60 -6.80
C SER A 717 6.15 35.45 -6.78
N ALA A 718 5.06 35.59 -6.02
CA ALA A 718 3.97 34.63 -6.01
C ALA A 718 3.28 34.54 -7.37
N GLU A 719 2.99 35.69 -8.00
CA GLU A 719 2.38 35.74 -9.33
C GLU A 719 3.27 35.07 -10.39
N GLN A 720 4.57 35.36 -10.39
CA GLN A 720 5.52 34.71 -11.30
C GLN A 720 5.55 33.19 -11.12
N LEU A 721 5.63 32.71 -9.89
CA LEU A 721 5.66 31.26 -9.61
C LEU A 721 4.37 30.56 -10.06
N ALA A 722 3.20 31.19 -9.87
CA ALA A 722 1.93 30.64 -10.31
C ALA A 722 1.78 30.63 -11.84
N LEU A 723 2.27 31.68 -12.52
CA LEU A 723 2.32 31.73 -13.98
C LEU A 723 3.24 30.64 -14.55
N GLU A 724 4.44 30.50 -14.00
CA GLU A 724 5.36 29.42 -14.39
C GLU A 724 4.74 28.04 -14.16
N ALA A 725 4.06 27.82 -13.03
CA ALA A 725 3.35 26.56 -12.76
C ALA A 725 2.26 26.28 -13.79
N GLY A 726 1.44 27.30 -14.12
CA GLY A 726 0.40 27.20 -15.13
C GLY A 726 0.97 26.92 -16.53
N ASP A 727 2.06 27.59 -16.90
CA ASP A 727 2.73 27.39 -18.18
C ASP A 727 3.32 25.98 -18.32
N MET A 728 3.88 25.43 -17.24
CA MET A 728 4.45 24.07 -17.22
C MET A 728 3.42 22.98 -17.53
N ILE A 729 2.16 23.18 -17.17
CA ILE A 729 1.12 22.16 -17.33
C ILE A 729 0.22 22.41 -18.56
N LYS A 730 0.49 23.47 -19.34
CA LYS A 730 -0.20 23.70 -20.62
C LYS A 730 0.07 22.53 -21.56
N ASN A 731 -0.95 22.13 -22.32
CA ASN A 731 -0.88 21.04 -23.29
C ASN A 731 -0.57 19.66 -22.66
N SER A 732 -1.44 19.21 -21.74
CA SER A 732 -1.41 17.84 -21.20
C SER A 732 -1.56 16.77 -22.31
N PRO A 733 -1.03 15.54 -22.13
CA PRO A 733 -0.51 14.96 -20.89
C PRO A 733 1.00 15.18 -20.64
N HIS A 734 1.40 15.26 -19.36
CA HIS A 734 2.79 15.48 -18.92
C HIS A 734 3.25 14.41 -17.93
N PRO A 735 4.56 14.10 -17.86
CA PRO A 735 5.11 13.20 -16.84
C PRO A 735 4.76 13.65 -15.42
N LEU A 736 4.63 12.69 -14.51
CA LEU A 736 4.34 12.93 -13.09
C LEU A 736 5.25 14.00 -12.45
N THR A 737 6.54 14.01 -12.82
CA THR A 737 7.53 14.96 -12.31
C THR A 737 7.23 16.42 -12.69
N VAL A 738 6.63 16.66 -13.86
CA VAL A 738 6.22 18.00 -14.31
C VAL A 738 5.07 18.51 -13.45
N TRP A 739 4.07 17.65 -13.20
CA TRP A 739 2.94 17.98 -12.33
C TRP A 739 3.38 18.28 -10.88
N GLN A 740 4.28 17.46 -10.32
CA GLN A 740 4.85 17.69 -8.98
C GLN A 740 5.62 19.01 -8.91
N THR A 741 6.35 19.36 -9.98
CA THR A 741 7.08 20.64 -10.03
C THR A 741 6.12 21.83 -10.08
N ALA A 742 5.03 21.73 -10.86
CA ALA A 742 3.99 22.76 -10.89
C ALA A 742 3.28 22.90 -9.53
N GLN A 743 2.94 21.79 -8.87
CA GLN A 743 2.39 21.77 -7.51
C GLN A 743 3.28 22.52 -6.52
N ASN A 744 4.59 22.22 -6.52
CA ASN A 744 5.56 22.88 -5.64
C ASN A 744 5.65 24.40 -5.90
N LYS A 745 5.54 24.84 -7.16
CA LYS A 745 5.54 26.27 -7.51
C LYS A 745 4.26 26.97 -7.03
N TRP A 746 3.08 26.38 -7.22
CA TRP A 746 1.84 26.92 -6.64
C TRP A 746 1.85 26.93 -5.11
N GLN A 747 2.40 25.90 -4.46
CA GLN A 747 2.53 25.87 -3.01
C GLN A 747 3.38 27.05 -2.50
N LYS A 748 4.53 27.29 -3.12
CA LYS A 748 5.40 28.43 -2.78
C LYS A 748 4.69 29.77 -3.05
N SER A 749 3.95 29.86 -4.14
CA SER A 749 3.14 31.05 -4.46
C SER A 749 2.08 31.33 -3.39
N ILE A 750 1.34 30.31 -2.95
CA ILE A 750 0.35 30.42 -1.86
C ILE A 750 1.02 30.89 -0.56
N GLN A 751 2.15 30.28 -0.18
CA GLN A 751 2.90 30.66 1.03
C GLN A 751 3.34 32.13 1.02
N LEU A 752 3.82 32.62 -0.13
CA LEU A 752 4.23 34.01 -0.28
C LEU A 752 3.05 34.97 -0.15
N LEU A 753 1.87 34.62 -0.67
CA LEU A 753 0.65 35.43 -0.54
C LEU A 753 0.05 35.39 0.89
N GLU A 754 0.10 34.24 1.57
CA GLU A 754 -0.36 34.11 2.96
C GLU A 754 0.50 34.95 3.91
N ALA A 755 1.81 35.06 3.66
CA ALA A 755 2.72 35.87 4.46
C ALA A 755 2.41 37.38 4.42
N VAL A 756 1.68 37.85 3.39
CA VAL A 756 1.35 39.26 3.17
C VAL A 756 -0.14 39.57 3.31
N SER A 757 -0.98 38.58 3.66
CA SER A 757 -2.45 38.72 3.68
C SER A 757 -3.01 39.73 4.68
N ASN A 758 -2.18 40.15 5.65
CA ASN A 758 -2.50 41.17 6.66
C ASN A 758 -2.26 42.61 6.18
N ASP A 759 -1.72 42.81 4.97
CA ASP A 759 -1.60 44.13 4.37
C ASP A 759 -2.98 44.69 4.01
N THR A 760 -3.42 45.70 4.78
CA THR A 760 -4.74 46.33 4.65
C THR A 760 -4.97 46.99 3.29
N ALA A 761 -3.93 47.38 2.55
CA ALA A 761 -4.08 48.03 1.25
C ALA A 761 -4.48 47.04 0.13
N ASN A 762 -3.95 45.82 0.17
CA ASN A 762 -4.08 44.82 -0.92
C ASN A 762 -4.88 43.57 -0.52
N SER A 763 -5.37 43.49 0.72
CA SER A 763 -5.99 42.28 1.29
C SER A 763 -7.07 41.64 0.41
N LYS A 764 -7.96 42.42 -0.22
CA LYS A 764 -9.01 41.90 -1.11
C LYS A 764 -8.44 41.25 -2.38
N GLN A 765 -7.39 41.81 -2.96
CA GLN A 765 -6.74 41.26 -4.17
C GLN A 765 -5.97 39.99 -3.83
N ILE A 766 -5.24 39.99 -2.71
CA ILE A 766 -4.50 38.83 -2.22
C ILE A 766 -5.45 37.67 -1.91
N GLN A 767 -6.59 37.93 -1.26
CA GLN A 767 -7.60 36.90 -1.00
C GLN A 767 -8.13 36.25 -2.28
N LYS A 768 -8.40 37.06 -3.32
CA LYS A 768 -8.85 36.54 -4.63
C LYS A 768 -7.79 35.69 -5.31
N GLN A 769 -6.51 36.11 -5.28
CA GLN A 769 -5.41 35.33 -5.85
C GLN A 769 -5.18 34.02 -5.09
N LEU A 770 -5.26 34.05 -3.75
CA LEU A 770 -5.17 32.84 -2.92
C LEU A 770 -6.26 31.83 -3.24
N GLU A 771 -7.50 32.28 -3.48
CA GLU A 771 -8.59 31.40 -3.89
C GLU A 771 -8.31 30.70 -5.24
N ILE A 772 -7.81 31.45 -6.22
CA ILE A 772 -7.42 30.91 -7.53
C ILE A 772 -6.28 29.89 -7.36
N TYR A 773 -5.18 30.26 -6.71
CA TYR A 773 -4.01 29.38 -6.60
C TYR A 773 -4.28 28.13 -5.76
N ARG A 774 -5.13 28.22 -4.73
CA ARG A 774 -5.58 27.02 -3.97
C ARG A 774 -6.42 26.10 -4.85
N THR A 775 -7.25 26.65 -5.73
CA THR A 775 -8.04 25.87 -6.70
C THR A 775 -7.14 25.16 -7.71
N ASP A 776 -6.16 25.87 -8.27
CA ASP A 776 -5.19 25.30 -9.22
C ASP A 776 -4.32 24.23 -8.55
N TYR A 777 -3.82 24.51 -7.34
CA TYR A 777 -3.05 23.56 -6.53
C TYR A 777 -3.84 22.28 -6.25
N ASN A 778 -5.12 22.40 -5.88
CA ASN A 778 -5.97 21.24 -5.63
C ASN A 778 -6.21 20.43 -6.90
N SER A 779 -6.45 21.10 -8.03
CA SER A 779 -6.65 20.46 -9.34
C SER A 779 -5.41 19.66 -9.77
N VAL A 780 -4.23 20.25 -9.60
CA VAL A 780 -2.95 19.56 -9.91
C VAL A 780 -2.66 18.44 -8.93
N THR A 781 -3.00 18.59 -7.66
CA THR A 781 -2.87 17.50 -6.67
C THR A 781 -3.74 16.30 -7.05
N GLN A 782 -4.96 16.53 -7.54
CA GLN A 782 -5.81 15.45 -8.06
C GLN A 782 -5.21 14.80 -9.31
N LYS A 783 -4.68 15.60 -10.25
CA LYS A 783 -4.02 15.08 -11.45
C LYS A 783 -2.78 14.25 -11.12
N ILE A 784 -1.95 14.69 -10.16
CA ILE A 784 -0.81 13.91 -9.63
C ILE A 784 -1.27 12.54 -9.11
N ALA A 785 -2.35 12.50 -8.32
CA ALA A 785 -2.86 11.24 -7.79
C ALA A 785 -3.34 10.30 -8.92
N GLN A 786 -3.96 10.85 -9.96
CA GLN A 786 -4.36 10.09 -11.15
C GLN A 786 -3.16 9.55 -11.92
N GLU A 787 -2.15 10.38 -12.21
CA GLU A 787 -0.91 9.96 -12.89
C GLU A 787 -0.15 8.91 -12.08
N GLN A 788 -0.01 9.10 -10.77
CA GLN A 788 0.65 8.12 -9.90
C GLN A 788 -0.08 6.78 -9.91
N LYS A 789 -1.42 6.80 -9.85
CA LYS A 789 -2.23 5.58 -9.94
C LYS A 789 -2.05 4.89 -11.29
N ALA A 790 -1.99 5.67 -12.38
CA ALA A 790 -1.76 5.14 -13.72
C ALA A 790 -0.40 4.43 -13.81
N VAL A 791 0.68 5.06 -13.34
CA VAL A 791 2.02 4.47 -13.27
C VAL A 791 2.02 3.17 -12.44
N ASN A 792 1.45 3.20 -11.23
CA ASN A 792 1.39 2.03 -10.37
C ASN A 792 0.60 0.87 -10.99
N ASN A 793 -0.49 1.18 -11.69
CA ASN A 793 -1.29 0.18 -12.40
C ASN A 793 -0.51 -0.47 -13.54
N LEU A 794 0.23 0.33 -14.32
CA LEU A 794 1.10 -0.17 -15.39
C LEU A 794 2.19 -1.08 -14.83
N GLU A 795 2.90 -0.68 -13.79
CA GLU A 795 3.93 -1.50 -13.14
C GLU A 795 3.37 -2.82 -12.57
N ALA A 796 2.22 -2.76 -11.89
CA ALA A 796 1.57 -3.94 -11.34
C ALA A 796 1.09 -4.89 -12.44
N ALA A 797 0.56 -4.35 -13.55
CA ALA A 797 0.17 -5.15 -14.71
C ALA A 797 1.38 -5.86 -15.34
N GLN A 798 2.49 -5.15 -15.51
CA GLN A 798 3.74 -5.71 -16.06
C GLN A 798 4.27 -6.85 -15.18
N LYS A 799 4.27 -6.66 -13.86
CA LYS A 799 4.69 -7.69 -12.92
C LYS A 799 3.79 -8.93 -13.00
N LEU A 800 2.48 -8.76 -13.02
CA LEU A 800 1.53 -9.88 -13.11
C LEU A 800 1.67 -10.63 -14.43
N ALA A 801 1.85 -9.92 -15.54
CA ALA A 801 2.11 -10.50 -16.86
C ALA A 801 3.40 -11.32 -16.87
N LEU A 802 4.48 -10.79 -16.30
CA LEU A 802 5.75 -11.51 -16.16
C LEU A 802 5.56 -12.79 -15.34
N GLU A 803 4.93 -12.70 -14.16
CA GLU A 803 4.65 -13.87 -13.32
C GLU A 803 3.80 -14.91 -14.05
N ALA A 804 2.76 -14.48 -14.77
CA ALA A 804 1.89 -15.37 -15.55
C ALA A 804 2.67 -16.13 -16.64
N SER A 805 3.67 -15.49 -17.23
CA SER A 805 4.48 -16.05 -18.31
C SER A 805 5.52 -17.03 -17.79
N VAL A 806 6.18 -16.68 -16.68
CA VAL A 806 7.18 -17.54 -16.04
C VAL A 806 6.56 -18.87 -15.60
N ILE A 807 5.35 -18.87 -15.05
CA ILE A 807 4.72 -20.11 -14.57
C ILE A 807 4.28 -21.06 -15.70
N VAL A 808 4.23 -20.60 -16.95
CA VAL A 808 3.84 -21.42 -18.12
C VAL A 808 5.01 -21.72 -19.08
N GLN A 809 6.24 -21.40 -18.70
CA GLN A 809 7.39 -21.41 -19.61
C GLN A 809 7.82 -22.82 -20.09
N LYS A 810 7.55 -23.90 -19.34
CA LYS A 810 7.97 -25.29 -19.66
C LYS A 810 6.86 -26.33 -19.46
N PRO A 811 5.86 -26.41 -20.36
CA PRO A 811 4.84 -27.45 -20.30
C PRO A 811 5.45 -28.87 -20.43
N PRO A 812 4.76 -29.94 -19.97
CA PRO A 812 3.37 -29.97 -19.51
C PRO A 812 3.19 -29.58 -18.04
N TYR A 813 2.12 -28.85 -17.75
CA TYR A 813 1.72 -28.43 -16.41
C TYR A 813 0.28 -28.86 -16.11
N PRO A 814 -0.08 -29.11 -14.83
CA PRO A 814 -1.46 -29.41 -14.47
C PRO A 814 -2.40 -28.23 -14.77
N LEU A 815 -3.68 -28.51 -15.01
CA LEU A 815 -4.73 -27.52 -15.29
C LEU A 815 -4.71 -26.32 -14.32
N THR A 816 -4.39 -26.56 -13.05
CA THR A 816 -4.32 -25.53 -12.01
C THR A 816 -3.25 -24.47 -12.28
N VAL A 817 -2.13 -24.82 -12.91
CA VAL A 817 -1.08 -23.87 -13.30
C VAL A 817 -1.57 -22.97 -14.43
N TRP A 818 -2.26 -23.53 -15.42
CA TRP A 818 -2.85 -22.77 -16.53
C TRP A 818 -3.95 -21.82 -16.06
N GLN A 819 -4.82 -22.27 -15.14
CA GLN A 819 -5.82 -21.41 -14.50
C GLN A 819 -5.16 -20.27 -13.70
N THR A 820 -4.07 -20.56 -12.99
CA THR A 820 -3.32 -19.52 -12.26
C THR A 820 -2.72 -18.48 -13.22
N ALA A 821 -2.19 -18.90 -14.37
CA ALA A 821 -1.69 -18.00 -15.40
C ALA A 821 -2.82 -17.17 -16.02
N GLN A 822 -3.97 -17.77 -16.29
CA GLN A 822 -5.17 -17.10 -16.79
C GLN A 822 -5.59 -15.97 -15.85
N ASP A 823 -5.67 -16.26 -14.54
CA ASP A 823 -6.07 -15.27 -13.53
C ASP A 823 -5.10 -14.10 -13.44
N LYS A 824 -3.79 -14.37 -13.53
CA LYS A 824 -2.76 -13.32 -13.52
C LYS A 824 -2.82 -12.45 -14.77
N TRP A 825 -2.97 -13.04 -15.95
CA TRP A 825 -3.16 -12.30 -17.20
C TRP A 825 -4.42 -11.45 -17.18
N GLN A 826 -5.53 -12.00 -16.69
CA GLN A 826 -6.79 -11.25 -16.57
C GLN A 826 -6.63 -10.04 -15.64
N LYS A 827 -5.96 -10.19 -14.50
CA LYS A 827 -5.68 -9.08 -13.58
C LYS A 827 -4.78 -8.02 -14.24
N ALA A 828 -3.76 -8.43 -14.98
CA ALA A 828 -2.89 -7.51 -15.70
C ALA A 828 -3.67 -6.69 -16.75
N VAL A 829 -4.54 -7.34 -17.54
CA VAL A 829 -5.43 -6.67 -18.50
C VAL A 829 -6.34 -5.66 -17.81
N ASN A 830 -7.01 -6.06 -16.72
CA ASN A 830 -7.93 -5.17 -15.99
C ASN A 830 -7.21 -3.92 -15.42
N LEU A 831 -5.96 -4.07 -14.97
CA LEU A 831 -5.15 -2.94 -14.49
C LEU A 831 -4.84 -1.95 -15.62
N LEU A 832 -4.45 -2.46 -16.80
CA LEU A 832 -4.19 -1.61 -17.96
C LEU A 832 -5.45 -0.92 -18.48
N GLU A 833 -6.60 -1.60 -18.50
CA GLU A 833 -7.89 -1.00 -18.88
C GLU A 833 -8.36 0.11 -17.93
N SER A 834 -7.87 0.11 -16.69
CA SER A 834 -8.21 1.13 -15.69
C SER A 834 -7.37 2.41 -15.79
N ILE A 835 -6.38 2.46 -16.69
CA ILE A 835 -5.53 3.63 -16.93
C ILE A 835 -6.30 4.63 -17.82
N PRO A 836 -6.51 5.88 -17.36
CA PRO A 836 -7.21 6.90 -18.14
C PRO A 836 -6.45 7.28 -19.43
N GLU A 837 -7.18 7.59 -20.50
CA GLU A 837 -6.59 7.99 -21.80
C GLU A 837 -5.80 9.30 -21.75
N ASP A 838 -6.14 10.18 -20.80
CA ASP A 838 -5.47 11.47 -20.58
C ASP A 838 -4.28 11.37 -19.62
N ALA A 839 -3.88 10.16 -19.20
CA ALA A 839 -2.67 9.92 -18.44
C ALA A 839 -1.44 9.94 -19.36
N PHE A 840 -0.28 10.36 -18.83
CA PHE A 840 0.95 10.40 -19.63
C PHE A 840 1.37 9.02 -20.15
N ILE A 841 1.16 7.99 -19.35
CA ILE A 841 1.51 6.60 -19.67
C ILE A 841 0.42 5.87 -20.47
N ALA A 842 -0.66 6.54 -20.89
CA ALA A 842 -1.79 5.90 -21.54
C ALA A 842 -1.41 5.20 -22.86
N ALA A 843 -0.54 5.80 -23.67
CA ALA A 843 -0.06 5.21 -24.91
C ALA A 843 0.68 3.89 -24.65
N GLU A 844 1.61 3.88 -23.69
CA GLU A 844 2.34 2.66 -23.31
C GLU A 844 1.40 1.58 -22.74
N ALA A 845 0.39 1.99 -21.95
CA ALA A 845 -0.60 1.08 -21.42
C ALA A 845 -1.46 0.43 -22.51
N GLN A 846 -1.88 1.19 -23.53
CA GLN A 846 -2.63 0.69 -24.69
C GLN A 846 -1.82 -0.31 -25.50
N ASP A 847 -0.54 0.00 -25.78
CA ASP A 847 0.36 -0.91 -26.52
C ASP A 847 0.49 -2.27 -25.80
N LYS A 848 0.63 -2.25 -24.47
CA LYS A 848 0.72 -3.49 -23.66
C LYS A 848 -0.63 -4.20 -23.53
N LEU A 849 -1.73 -3.45 -23.49
CA LEU A 849 -3.07 -4.01 -23.36
C LEU A 849 -3.41 -4.92 -24.55
N GLU A 850 -3.03 -4.52 -25.77
CA GLU A 850 -3.20 -5.34 -26.98
C GLU A 850 -2.46 -6.68 -26.86
N ILE A 851 -1.19 -6.63 -26.44
CA ILE A 851 -0.35 -7.82 -26.23
C ILE A 851 -0.94 -8.71 -25.13
N TYR A 852 -1.38 -8.13 -24.01
CA TYR A 852 -1.83 -8.90 -22.84
C TYR A 852 -3.17 -9.57 -23.08
N ARG A 853 -4.08 -8.94 -23.85
CA ARG A 853 -5.33 -9.56 -24.29
C ARG A 853 -5.08 -10.76 -25.20
N THR A 854 -4.10 -10.66 -26.10
CA THR A 854 -3.70 -11.76 -26.98
C THR A 854 -3.19 -12.95 -26.16
N ASN A 855 -2.28 -12.70 -25.21
CA ASN A 855 -1.73 -13.75 -24.34
C ASN A 855 -2.80 -14.40 -23.45
N LEU A 856 -3.72 -13.60 -22.90
CA LEU A 856 -4.83 -14.11 -22.11
C LEU A 856 -5.71 -15.06 -22.93
N GLU A 857 -6.00 -14.73 -24.18
CA GLU A 857 -6.81 -15.59 -25.04
C GLU A 857 -6.11 -16.91 -25.35
N ILE A 858 -4.79 -16.88 -25.61
CA ILE A 858 -3.98 -18.09 -25.80
C ILE A 858 -4.07 -19.00 -24.56
N ILE A 859 -3.91 -18.45 -23.36
CA ILE A 859 -4.00 -19.21 -22.11
C ILE A 859 -5.42 -19.76 -21.88
N ARG A 860 -6.47 -18.99 -22.18
CA ARG A 860 -7.87 -19.45 -22.09
C ARG A 860 -8.13 -20.67 -22.98
N GLN A 861 -7.60 -20.66 -24.20
CA GLN A 861 -7.71 -21.82 -25.10
C GLN A 861 -6.99 -23.03 -24.51
N ARG A 862 -5.82 -22.84 -23.88
CA ARG A 862 -5.09 -23.94 -23.25
C ARG A 862 -5.84 -24.55 -22.05
N VAL A 863 -6.42 -23.72 -21.19
CA VAL A 863 -7.25 -24.17 -20.06
C VAL A 863 -8.41 -25.04 -20.55
N LYS A 864 -9.05 -24.67 -21.67
CA LYS A 864 -10.11 -25.50 -22.29
C LYS A 864 -9.58 -26.86 -22.74
N THR A 865 -8.44 -26.89 -23.43
CA THR A 865 -7.83 -28.14 -23.91
C THR A 865 -7.43 -29.08 -22.77
N GLU A 866 -6.89 -28.56 -21.68
CA GLU A 866 -6.47 -29.36 -20.50
C GLU A 866 -7.65 -29.77 -19.60
N SER A 867 -8.86 -29.25 -19.86
CA SER A 867 -10.09 -29.58 -19.14
C SER A 867 -10.93 -30.67 -19.82
N LEU A 868 -10.55 -31.07 -21.03
CA LEU A 868 -11.14 -32.15 -21.82
C LEU A 868 -10.32 -33.43 -21.64
#